data_AF-A0A066W594-F1
#
_entry.id   AF-A0A066W594-F1
#
_cell.length_a   1.000
_cell.length_b   1.000
_cell.length_c   1.000
_cell.angle_alpha   90.00
_cell.angle_beta   90.00
_cell.angle_gamma   90.00
#
_symmetry.space_group_name_H-M   'P 1'
#
loop_
_entity.id
_entity.type
_entity.pdbx_description
1 polymer ?
#
loop_
_entity_poly.entity_id
_entity_poly.type
_entity_poly.pdbx_seq_one_letter_code
_entity_poly.pdbx_strand_id
1 'polypeptide(L)'
;MSLATSSNAGKVASVATQTYGSRATNFSNPTAKRILETMERKKTNLCVSVDVTTCKELIAVVKAVGNDVCMVKTHVDILSDFSPAFVSTLQSLAEELDLVIFEDRKFADIGNTVSLQYSSGVHKIASWAHLTNAHLVPGPGIIKGLAKVGKELGRGCLLLAEMSSKGNLCTPEYRDANMRAAVEDEDNFIIGFIAMNRFDESFYADLRITPGKRKDFLILTPGVNLSSSGDAMGQQYRTPAQVIEESGCDMIIVGRGIYGALLEASAEADPASALAKVEAEAKRYREAGWSAYERRIAIKHWDEKNVKNKKRKLFEPSGPAATMNEASRYPSLQVSTRKSLRVMAAASGVASTSAGSDSALPTTPLRRSTRSRTEILASSAVSDHTDSKVENAETVVESNDHTTIDNQQGKGKQAKFFEASPRKKHKTVKVELEPHEIKAAPRRWREAYDVLIKQRKRIIAPVDTMGCEENGKEEFRADAGWRDEDDDAKAKRERFTTLISLMLSSQTKDPVTAEAVKNMQTRLPNGLCLQSMLMATDEEIQSCISKVGFWRRKTGYIKSAARIISEDFGGDVPGDINDLCSIPGVGPKMGFLMLQSMGHNAGIGVDVHVHRMSNRLGWCKTTEPEDTRLRLQSFLPKEMHSTINKVLVGFGQVICVPVGPRCDLCDLAKANLCPSRRKVDPNSVVNRVQVHLLQESDGEEGASTKETAEAEVKVKLEIDGGPDGAGVLLANEEEMRDAVIKSEDPEEKRTDW
;
A
#
# COMPACT_ATOMS: atom_id res chain seq x y z
N MET A 1 -17.91 -57.41 41.66
CA MET A 1 -17.14 -56.19 41.32
C MET A 1 -16.48 -56.42 39.98
N SER A 2 -17.02 -55.86 38.90
CA SER A 2 -16.41 -55.91 37.57
C SER A 2 -16.59 -54.56 36.90
N LEU A 3 -15.51 -54.10 36.28
CA LEU A 3 -15.34 -52.82 35.61
C LEU A 3 -16.32 -52.66 34.43
N ALA A 4 -17.02 -51.53 34.37
CA ALA A 4 -17.62 -51.03 33.15
C ALA A 4 -16.92 -49.72 32.77
N THR A 5 -16.23 -49.77 31.63
CA THR A 5 -15.54 -48.70 30.93
C THR A 5 -16.50 -47.59 30.51
N SER A 6 -16.31 -46.39 31.04
CA SER A 6 -16.87 -45.16 30.47
C SER A 6 -15.99 -44.71 29.30
N SER A 7 -16.38 -45.05 28.08
CA SER A 7 -15.83 -44.47 26.86
C SER A 7 -16.98 -44.01 25.97
N ASN A 8 -17.58 -42.88 26.31
CA ASN A 8 -18.37 -42.11 25.34
C ASN A 8 -18.31 -40.62 25.69
N ALA A 9 -17.11 -40.04 25.59
CA ALA A 9 -16.97 -38.59 25.46
C ALA A 9 -17.41 -38.23 24.03
N GLY A 10 -18.64 -37.75 23.88
CA GLY A 10 -19.18 -37.28 22.61
C GLY A 10 -18.23 -36.27 21.96
N LYS A 11 -17.81 -36.52 20.71
CA LYS A 11 -17.05 -35.55 19.92
C LYS A 11 -17.93 -34.32 19.70
N VAL A 12 -17.47 -33.16 20.16
CA VAL A 12 -18.11 -31.86 19.92
C VAL A 12 -18.25 -31.63 18.41
N ALA A 13 -19.45 -31.29 17.95
CA ALA A 13 -19.70 -30.99 16.54
C ALA A 13 -18.88 -29.77 16.10
N SER A 14 -18.20 -29.87 14.96
CA SER A 14 -17.41 -28.76 14.40
C SER A 14 -18.28 -27.52 14.22
N VAL A 15 -17.76 -26.34 14.57
CA VAL A 15 -18.42 -25.04 14.34
C VAL A 15 -18.89 -24.89 12.89
N ALA A 16 -18.16 -25.46 11.94
CA ALA A 16 -18.52 -25.43 10.51
C ALA A 16 -19.88 -26.11 10.21
N THR A 17 -20.26 -27.10 11.01
CA THR A 17 -21.50 -27.89 10.84
C THR A 17 -22.66 -27.36 11.68
N GLN A 18 -22.42 -26.37 12.56
CA GLN A 18 -23.48 -25.75 13.35
C GLN A 18 -24.24 -24.72 12.50
N THR A 19 -25.53 -24.56 12.80
CA THR A 19 -26.35 -23.54 12.13
C THR A 19 -25.94 -22.13 12.56
N TYR A 20 -26.15 -21.13 11.70
CA TYR A 20 -25.88 -19.73 12.07
C TYR A 20 -26.70 -19.31 13.29
N GLY A 21 -27.98 -19.70 13.36
CA GLY A 21 -28.83 -19.45 14.52
C GLY A 21 -28.27 -20.05 15.83
N SER A 22 -27.75 -21.28 15.80
CA SER A 22 -27.12 -21.89 16.98
C SER A 22 -25.84 -21.16 17.37
N ARG A 23 -25.02 -20.78 16.39
CA ARG A 23 -23.75 -20.09 16.62
C ARG A 23 -23.91 -18.68 17.17
N ALA A 24 -25.03 -18.00 16.93
CA ALA A 24 -25.29 -16.67 17.49
C ALA A 24 -25.15 -16.65 19.03
N THR A 25 -25.46 -17.76 19.69
CA THR A 25 -25.33 -17.91 21.15
C THR A 25 -23.87 -17.96 21.64
N ASN A 26 -22.91 -18.28 20.77
CA ASN A 26 -21.49 -18.34 21.08
C ASN A 26 -20.83 -16.94 21.14
N PHE A 27 -21.46 -15.92 20.56
CA PHE A 27 -20.90 -14.57 20.49
C PHE A 27 -21.47 -13.69 21.62
N SER A 28 -20.63 -12.89 22.26
CA SER A 28 -21.08 -11.82 23.16
C SER A 28 -21.24 -10.47 22.43
N ASN A 29 -20.52 -10.27 21.33
CA ASN A 29 -20.54 -9.05 20.54
C ASN A 29 -21.90 -8.83 19.82
N PRO A 30 -22.58 -7.69 20.00
CA PRO A 30 -23.88 -7.42 19.39
C PRO A 30 -23.88 -7.47 17.86
N THR A 31 -22.86 -6.91 17.20
CA THR A 31 -22.75 -6.96 15.73
C THR A 31 -22.64 -8.41 15.24
N ALA A 32 -21.84 -9.26 15.89
CA ALA A 32 -21.70 -10.66 15.49
C ALA A 32 -23.01 -11.44 15.61
N LYS A 33 -23.77 -11.24 16.69
CA LYS A 33 -25.12 -11.81 16.85
C LYS A 33 -26.05 -11.34 15.74
N ARG A 34 -26.13 -10.03 15.52
CA ARG A 34 -26.96 -9.44 14.46
C ARG A 34 -26.64 -10.05 13.10
N ILE A 35 -25.36 -10.21 12.75
CA ILE A 35 -24.94 -10.86 11.49
C ILE A 35 -25.53 -12.28 11.40
N LEU A 36 -25.26 -13.14 12.39
CA LEU A 36 -25.68 -14.55 12.34
C LEU A 36 -27.20 -14.71 12.34
N GLU A 37 -27.91 -13.92 13.13
CA GLU A 37 -29.37 -13.94 13.18
C GLU A 37 -29.98 -13.43 11.87
N THR A 38 -29.41 -12.39 11.26
CA THR A 38 -29.81 -11.89 9.94
C THR A 38 -29.61 -12.95 8.87
N MET A 39 -28.44 -13.61 8.88
CA MET A 39 -28.13 -14.69 7.94
C MET A 39 -29.15 -15.83 8.03
N GLU A 40 -29.51 -16.22 9.25
CA GLU A 40 -30.47 -17.29 9.51
C GLU A 40 -31.91 -16.89 9.12
N ARG A 41 -32.36 -15.67 9.47
CA ARG A 41 -33.71 -15.16 9.15
C ARG A 41 -33.91 -15.00 7.65
N LYS A 42 -32.96 -14.34 6.97
CA LYS A 42 -33.06 -13.99 5.55
C LYS A 42 -32.54 -15.08 4.62
N LYS A 43 -32.01 -16.18 5.18
CA LYS A 43 -31.41 -17.30 4.43
C LYS A 43 -30.37 -16.79 3.43
N THR A 44 -29.47 -15.94 3.93
CA THR A 44 -28.41 -15.32 3.14
C THR A 44 -27.09 -15.33 3.88
N ASN A 45 -26.03 -15.63 3.17
CA ASN A 45 -24.65 -15.48 3.61
C ASN A 45 -23.84 -14.64 2.61
N LEU A 46 -24.53 -13.72 1.95
CA LEU A 46 -23.98 -12.80 0.97
C LEU A 46 -23.70 -11.44 1.58
N CYS A 47 -22.48 -10.94 1.34
CA CYS A 47 -22.10 -9.56 1.49
C CYS A 47 -21.79 -8.94 0.12
N VAL A 48 -22.39 -7.78 -0.17
CA VAL A 48 -22.11 -7.04 -1.41
C VAL A 48 -21.11 -5.92 -1.14
N SER A 49 -19.98 -5.93 -1.85
CA SER A 49 -18.98 -4.85 -1.88
C SER A 49 -19.44 -3.78 -2.85
N VAL A 50 -19.93 -2.64 -2.35
CA VAL A 50 -20.48 -1.57 -3.19
C VAL A 50 -19.39 -0.51 -3.44
N ASP A 51 -18.50 -0.78 -4.41
CA ASP A 51 -17.38 0.12 -4.72
C ASP A 51 -17.77 1.02 -5.91
N VAL A 52 -18.58 2.04 -5.61
CA VAL A 52 -19.01 3.14 -6.51
C VAL A 52 -18.48 4.48 -5.98
N THR A 53 -18.60 5.55 -6.75
CA THR A 53 -17.94 6.84 -6.42
C THR A 53 -18.88 7.95 -5.98
N THR A 54 -20.20 7.70 -5.99
CA THR A 54 -21.22 8.65 -5.53
C THR A 54 -22.15 8.03 -4.48
N CYS A 55 -22.60 8.84 -3.54
CA CYS A 55 -23.54 8.45 -2.50
C CYS A 55 -24.87 7.96 -3.11
N LYS A 56 -25.33 8.60 -4.19
CA LYS A 56 -26.58 8.25 -4.88
C LYS A 56 -26.53 6.83 -5.44
N GLU A 57 -25.45 6.47 -6.13
CA GLU A 57 -25.26 5.11 -6.68
C GLU A 57 -25.18 4.07 -5.57
N LEU A 58 -24.45 4.39 -4.48
CA LEU A 58 -24.31 3.47 -3.35
C LEU A 58 -25.69 3.16 -2.75
N ILE A 59 -26.49 4.19 -2.47
CA ILE A 59 -27.85 4.02 -1.96
C ILE A 59 -28.73 3.25 -2.93
N ALA A 60 -28.62 3.48 -4.24
CA ALA A 60 -29.39 2.75 -5.24
C ALA A 60 -29.05 1.25 -5.24
N VAL A 61 -27.77 0.90 -5.17
CA VAL A 61 -27.32 -0.51 -5.09
C VAL A 61 -27.78 -1.13 -3.78
N VAL A 62 -27.63 -0.44 -2.63
CA VAL A 62 -28.07 -0.95 -1.32
C VAL A 62 -29.57 -1.26 -1.31
N LYS A 63 -30.39 -0.38 -1.89
CA LYS A 63 -31.83 -0.64 -2.03
C LYS A 63 -32.13 -1.85 -2.91
N ALA A 64 -31.42 -2.00 -4.04
CA ALA A 64 -31.63 -3.10 -4.97
C ALA A 64 -31.24 -4.47 -4.37
N VAL A 65 -30.14 -4.54 -3.61
CA VAL A 65 -29.65 -5.81 -3.06
C VAL A 65 -30.15 -6.11 -1.65
N GLY A 66 -30.79 -5.15 -0.99
CA GLY A 66 -31.09 -5.16 0.43
C GLY A 66 -31.76 -6.44 0.93
N ASN A 67 -32.73 -6.95 0.19
CA ASN A 67 -33.48 -8.16 0.57
C ASN A 67 -32.66 -9.46 0.46
N ASP A 68 -31.60 -9.47 -0.34
CA ASP A 68 -30.81 -10.67 -0.63
C ASP A 68 -29.50 -10.76 0.17
N VAL A 69 -29.13 -9.70 0.89
CA VAL A 69 -27.85 -9.62 1.61
C VAL A 69 -28.03 -9.59 3.12
N CYS A 70 -27.05 -10.10 3.86
CA CYS A 70 -26.94 -9.86 5.31
C CYS A 70 -26.06 -8.65 5.63
N MET A 71 -25.26 -8.21 4.66
CA MET A 71 -24.25 -7.19 4.86
C MET A 71 -23.99 -6.41 3.57
N VAL A 72 -23.79 -5.11 3.69
CA VAL A 72 -23.22 -4.28 2.62
C VAL A 72 -21.87 -3.76 3.08
N LYS A 73 -20.90 -3.84 2.19
CA LYS A 73 -19.53 -3.39 2.43
C LYS A 73 -19.25 -2.13 1.63
N THR A 74 -18.76 -1.10 2.30
CA THR A 74 -18.49 0.23 1.74
C THR A 74 -16.99 0.52 1.69
N HIS A 75 -16.62 1.47 0.84
CA HIS A 75 -15.36 2.22 0.91
C HIS A 75 -15.74 3.71 0.86
N VAL A 76 -15.93 4.35 2.02
CA VAL A 76 -16.41 5.75 2.02
C VAL A 76 -15.34 6.74 1.55
N ASP A 77 -14.08 6.34 1.57
CA ASP A 77 -12.94 7.15 1.11
C ASP A 77 -12.84 7.30 -0.41
N ILE A 78 -13.62 6.54 -1.18
CA ILE A 78 -13.75 6.72 -2.64
C ILE A 78 -15.02 7.48 -3.05
N LEU A 79 -15.89 7.85 -2.09
CA LEU A 79 -17.08 8.65 -2.37
C LEU A 79 -16.70 10.12 -2.51
N SER A 80 -16.99 10.67 -3.68
CA SER A 80 -16.69 12.07 -4.02
C SER A 80 -17.59 13.09 -3.30
N ASP A 81 -18.73 12.64 -2.79
CA ASP A 81 -19.82 13.46 -2.23
C ASP A 81 -20.28 12.97 -0.85
N PHE A 82 -19.40 12.31 -0.07
CA PHE A 82 -19.70 11.84 1.29
C PHE A 82 -20.26 12.95 2.17
N SER A 83 -21.38 12.69 2.86
CA SER A 83 -22.03 13.65 3.75
C SER A 83 -22.67 12.98 4.97
N PRO A 84 -22.91 13.73 6.07
CA PRO A 84 -23.67 13.22 7.21
C PRO A 84 -25.09 12.77 6.83
N ALA A 85 -25.75 13.45 5.89
CA ALA A 85 -27.09 13.07 5.42
C ALA A 85 -27.10 11.70 4.73
N PHE A 86 -26.05 11.40 3.96
CA PHE A 86 -25.83 10.06 3.39
C PHE A 86 -25.71 9.01 4.50
N VAL A 87 -24.92 9.27 5.54
CA VAL A 87 -24.76 8.35 6.68
C VAL A 87 -26.10 8.05 7.35
N SER A 88 -26.89 9.08 7.65
CA SER A 88 -28.22 8.89 8.24
C SER A 88 -29.12 8.03 7.35
N THR A 89 -29.11 8.28 6.03
CA THR A 89 -29.90 7.50 5.06
C THR A 89 -29.46 6.04 5.02
N LEU A 90 -28.15 5.79 5.01
CA LEU A 90 -27.60 4.43 4.98
C LEU A 90 -27.93 3.65 6.27
N GLN A 91 -27.88 4.32 7.43
CA GLN A 91 -28.27 3.71 8.71
C GLN A 91 -29.77 3.36 8.73
N SER A 92 -30.63 4.26 8.26
CA SER A 92 -32.08 3.96 8.16
C SER A 92 -32.34 2.76 7.25
N LEU A 93 -31.68 2.68 6.09
CA LEU A 93 -31.79 1.54 5.19
C LEU A 93 -31.27 0.25 5.82
N ALA A 94 -30.21 0.30 6.63
CA ALA A 94 -29.67 -0.88 7.30
C ALA A 94 -30.65 -1.48 8.31
N GLU A 95 -31.43 -0.64 9.00
CA GLU A 95 -32.50 -1.09 9.88
C GLU A 95 -33.72 -1.58 9.08
N GLU A 96 -34.16 -0.83 8.07
CA GLU A 96 -35.31 -1.17 7.22
C GLU A 96 -35.13 -2.51 6.50
N LEU A 97 -33.92 -2.75 5.97
CA LEU A 97 -33.61 -3.91 5.13
C LEU A 97 -33.01 -5.08 5.93
N ASP A 98 -32.94 -4.99 7.26
CA ASP A 98 -32.29 -5.97 8.16
C ASP A 98 -30.92 -6.40 7.62
N LEU A 99 -29.95 -5.48 7.63
CA LEU A 99 -28.58 -5.73 7.18
C LEU A 99 -27.53 -5.01 8.04
N VAL A 100 -26.29 -5.45 7.92
CA VAL A 100 -25.13 -4.89 8.62
C VAL A 100 -24.29 -4.04 7.67
N ILE A 101 -23.80 -2.91 8.16
CA ILE A 101 -22.89 -2.02 7.40
C ILE A 101 -21.45 -2.33 7.79
N PHE A 102 -20.63 -2.72 6.81
CA PHE A 102 -19.21 -2.99 6.97
C PHE A 102 -18.37 -1.97 6.20
N GLU A 103 -17.64 -1.12 6.92
CA GLU A 103 -16.67 -0.22 6.28
C GLU A 103 -15.31 -0.92 6.11
N ASP A 104 -14.90 -1.11 4.86
CA ASP A 104 -13.69 -1.86 4.47
C ASP A 104 -12.42 -1.00 4.48
N ARG A 105 -12.22 -0.30 5.60
CA ARG A 105 -11.17 0.71 5.76
C ARG A 105 -9.76 0.13 5.82
N LYS A 106 -9.62 -1.15 6.20
CA LYS A 106 -8.35 -1.87 6.41
C LYS A 106 -7.36 -1.08 7.26
N PHE A 107 -7.73 -0.77 8.50
CA PHE A 107 -6.84 -0.05 9.43
C PHE A 107 -5.49 -0.76 9.56
N ALA A 108 -4.39 -0.01 9.51
CA ALA A 108 -3.03 -0.58 9.48
C ALA A 108 -1.98 0.36 10.12
N ASP A 109 -2.36 1.05 11.20
CA ASP A 109 -1.51 1.99 11.92
C ASP A 109 -1.46 1.63 13.42
N ILE A 110 -0.65 2.34 14.21
CA ILE A 110 -0.56 2.13 15.66
C ILE A 110 -1.86 2.52 16.37
N GLY A 111 -2.08 1.92 17.54
CA GLY A 111 -3.35 2.00 18.30
C GLY A 111 -3.92 3.41 18.49
N ASN A 112 -3.10 4.39 18.84
CA ASN A 112 -3.59 5.76 19.06
C ASN A 112 -4.07 6.42 17.76
N THR A 113 -3.34 6.23 16.66
CA THR A 113 -3.69 6.81 15.37
C THR A 113 -4.97 6.19 14.82
N VAL A 114 -5.09 4.86 14.86
CA VAL A 114 -6.31 4.18 14.36
C VAL A 114 -7.54 4.53 15.19
N SER A 115 -7.38 4.79 16.50
CA SER A 115 -8.47 5.24 17.36
C SER A 115 -9.10 6.53 16.82
N LEU A 116 -8.27 7.53 16.49
CA LEU A 116 -8.72 8.80 15.92
C LEU A 116 -9.23 8.66 14.47
N GLN A 117 -8.58 7.83 13.64
CA GLN A 117 -9.07 7.54 12.29
C GLN A 117 -10.46 6.89 12.32
N TYR A 118 -10.75 6.10 13.35
CA TYR A 118 -12.01 5.39 13.50
C TYR A 118 -13.11 6.26 14.14
N SER A 119 -12.78 7.05 15.17
CA SER A 119 -13.76 7.88 15.90
C SER A 119 -14.04 9.25 15.28
N SER A 120 -13.08 9.79 14.51
CA SER A 120 -13.03 11.22 14.19
C SER A 120 -12.84 11.46 12.68
N GLY A 121 -12.30 12.63 12.32
CA GLY A 121 -12.16 13.04 10.93
C GLY A 121 -13.51 13.30 10.25
N VAL A 122 -13.48 13.33 8.92
CA VAL A 122 -14.68 13.57 8.10
C VAL A 122 -15.65 12.39 8.19
N HIS A 123 -15.14 11.15 8.18
CA HIS A 123 -15.97 9.96 8.07
C HIS A 123 -16.56 9.48 9.39
N LYS A 124 -15.92 9.73 10.55
CA LYS A 124 -16.37 9.29 11.88
C LYS A 124 -16.88 7.84 11.89
N ILE A 125 -16.12 6.93 11.29
CA ILE A 125 -16.56 5.58 10.89
C ILE A 125 -17.29 4.82 12.01
N ALA A 126 -16.77 4.88 13.24
CA ALA A 126 -17.35 4.19 14.40
C ALA A 126 -18.80 4.62 14.71
N SER A 127 -19.20 5.82 14.32
CA SER A 127 -20.55 6.35 14.60
C SER A 127 -21.65 5.65 13.79
N TRP A 128 -21.32 5.00 12.67
CA TRP A 128 -22.32 4.41 11.77
C TRP A 128 -21.98 3.02 11.26
N ALA A 129 -20.70 2.67 11.08
CA ALA A 129 -20.31 1.35 10.62
C ALA A 129 -20.46 0.34 11.77
N HIS A 130 -21.24 -0.72 11.55
CA HIS A 130 -21.41 -1.81 12.50
C HIS A 130 -20.14 -2.66 12.64
N LEU A 131 -19.42 -2.80 11.52
CA LEU A 131 -18.26 -3.64 11.35
C LEU A 131 -17.15 -2.86 10.63
N THR A 132 -15.90 -3.11 11.04
CA THR A 132 -14.69 -2.66 10.33
C THR A 132 -13.67 -3.79 10.23
N ASN A 133 -12.54 -3.56 9.56
CA ASN A 133 -11.44 -4.52 9.52
C ASN A 133 -10.06 -3.86 9.72
N ALA A 134 -9.10 -4.68 10.15
CA ALA A 134 -7.76 -4.23 10.49
C ALA A 134 -6.66 -5.25 10.12
N HIS A 135 -5.53 -4.75 9.63
CA HIS A 135 -4.30 -5.52 9.48
C HIS A 135 -3.59 -5.62 10.83
N LEU A 136 -3.07 -6.80 11.15
CA LEU A 136 -2.24 -7.01 12.34
C LEU A 136 -0.77 -6.61 12.13
N VAL A 137 -0.39 -6.10 10.96
CA VAL A 137 1.02 -5.70 10.68
C VAL A 137 1.63 -4.76 11.74
N PRO A 138 0.91 -3.81 12.37
CA PRO A 138 1.48 -2.95 13.43
C PRO A 138 1.56 -3.64 14.80
N GLY A 139 1.08 -4.89 14.92
CA GLY A 139 0.96 -5.65 16.15
C GLY A 139 -0.38 -5.44 16.90
N PRO A 140 -0.62 -6.19 18.00
CA PRO A 140 -1.92 -6.23 18.70
C PRO A 140 -2.41 -4.90 19.26
N GLY A 141 -1.54 -3.88 19.37
CA GLY A 141 -1.93 -2.54 19.82
C GLY A 141 -3.01 -1.89 18.95
N ILE A 142 -3.13 -2.28 17.68
CA ILE A 142 -4.20 -1.82 16.79
C ILE A 142 -5.59 -2.25 17.28
N ILE A 143 -5.70 -3.47 17.82
CA ILE A 143 -6.96 -4.03 18.34
C ILE A 143 -7.43 -3.19 19.53
N LYS A 144 -6.53 -2.94 20.49
CA LYS A 144 -6.82 -2.10 21.67
C LYS A 144 -7.22 -0.68 21.27
N GLY A 145 -6.55 -0.09 20.28
CA GLY A 145 -6.86 1.25 19.78
C GLY A 145 -8.25 1.38 19.19
N LEU A 146 -8.67 0.40 18.38
CA LEU A 146 -10.01 0.36 17.78
C LEU A 146 -11.07 -0.02 18.82
N ALA A 147 -10.81 -1.02 19.67
CA ALA A 147 -11.73 -1.49 20.71
C ALA A 147 -12.08 -0.38 21.71
N LYS A 148 -11.12 0.51 22.04
CA LYS A 148 -11.34 1.69 22.88
C LYS A 148 -12.52 2.56 22.41
N VAL A 149 -12.79 2.57 21.11
CA VAL A 149 -13.90 3.34 20.50
C VAL A 149 -15.08 2.43 20.22
N GLY A 150 -14.84 1.31 19.52
CA GLY A 150 -15.90 0.49 18.95
C GLY A 150 -16.64 -0.38 19.95
N LYS A 151 -16.00 -0.81 21.04
CA LYS A 151 -16.59 -1.75 22.01
C LYS A 151 -17.86 -1.18 22.66
N GLU A 152 -17.78 0.05 23.18
CA GLU A 152 -18.90 0.73 23.85
C GLU A 152 -20.07 1.02 22.89
N LEU A 153 -19.78 1.09 21.58
CA LEU A 153 -20.76 1.27 20.52
C LEU A 153 -21.30 -0.07 19.97
N GLY A 154 -20.94 -1.20 20.59
CA GLY A 154 -21.34 -2.53 20.17
C GLY A 154 -20.78 -2.97 18.82
N ARG A 155 -19.69 -2.34 18.35
CA ARG A 155 -19.09 -2.62 17.03
C ARG A 155 -18.25 -3.90 17.05
N GLY A 156 -18.11 -4.50 15.88
CA GLY A 156 -17.20 -5.61 15.64
C GLY A 156 -16.02 -5.21 14.76
N CYS A 157 -14.93 -5.97 14.84
CA CYS A 157 -13.81 -5.86 13.93
C CYS A 157 -13.39 -7.24 13.38
N LEU A 158 -12.99 -7.27 12.11
CA LEU A 158 -12.38 -8.43 11.47
C LEU A 158 -10.87 -8.22 11.32
N LEU A 159 -10.09 -9.26 11.60
CA LEU A 159 -8.66 -9.25 11.26
C LEU A 159 -8.42 -9.76 9.84
N LEU A 160 -7.54 -9.10 9.08
CA LEU A 160 -7.13 -9.58 7.77
C LEU A 160 -6.05 -10.65 7.91
N ALA A 161 -6.46 -11.93 7.91
CA ALA A 161 -5.57 -13.06 8.11
C ALA A 161 -5.04 -13.66 6.80
N GLU A 162 -5.87 -13.70 5.75
CA GLU A 162 -5.47 -14.12 4.41
C GLU A 162 -6.07 -13.18 3.35
N MET A 163 -5.39 -13.01 2.21
CA MET A 163 -5.86 -12.17 1.11
C MET A 163 -5.93 -12.95 -0.20
N SER A 164 -6.90 -12.59 -1.05
CA SER A 164 -7.13 -13.24 -2.35
C SER A 164 -6.29 -12.68 -3.50
N SER A 165 -5.53 -11.61 -3.26
CA SER A 165 -4.70 -10.96 -4.27
C SER A 165 -3.40 -11.74 -4.52
N LYS A 166 -2.99 -11.85 -5.79
CA LYS A 166 -1.72 -12.48 -6.18
C LYS A 166 -0.53 -11.75 -5.53
N GLY A 167 0.42 -12.50 -4.97
CA GLY A 167 1.66 -11.97 -4.40
C GLY A 167 1.51 -11.30 -3.03
N ASN A 168 0.38 -11.51 -2.33
CA ASN A 168 0.20 -10.99 -0.98
C ASN A 168 1.23 -11.58 0.03
N LEU A 169 1.48 -10.83 1.09
CA LEU A 169 2.42 -11.18 2.16
C LEU A 169 1.73 -11.75 3.41
N CYS A 170 0.46 -12.14 3.31
CA CYS A 170 -0.25 -12.80 4.40
C CYS A 170 0.18 -14.28 4.45
N THR A 171 1.40 -14.52 4.91
CA THR A 171 1.99 -15.85 5.03
C THR A 171 1.27 -16.68 6.11
N PRO A 172 1.47 -18.01 6.16
CA PRO A 172 0.95 -18.84 7.25
C PRO A 172 1.32 -18.31 8.63
N GLU A 173 2.54 -17.81 8.83
CA GLU A 173 2.99 -17.25 10.11
C GLU A 173 2.22 -15.98 10.48
N TYR A 174 1.92 -15.14 9.48
CA TYR A 174 1.12 -13.93 9.67
C TYR A 174 -0.34 -14.28 10.01
N ARG A 175 -0.95 -15.26 9.31
CA ARG A 175 -2.28 -15.79 9.64
C ARG A 175 -2.32 -16.34 11.08
N ASP A 176 -1.30 -17.11 11.48
CA ASP A 176 -1.21 -17.68 12.82
C ASP A 176 -1.09 -16.59 13.90
N ALA A 177 -0.39 -15.49 13.60
CA ALA A 177 -0.35 -14.32 14.48
C ALA A 177 -1.73 -13.65 14.62
N ASN A 178 -2.49 -13.55 13.53
CA ASN A 178 -3.88 -13.03 13.56
C ASN A 178 -4.78 -13.88 14.46
N MET A 179 -4.71 -15.20 14.34
CA MET A 179 -5.49 -16.09 15.21
C MET A 179 -5.12 -15.92 16.69
N ARG A 180 -3.83 -15.89 17.03
CA ARG A 180 -3.40 -15.69 18.42
C ARG A 180 -3.91 -14.37 18.98
N ALA A 181 -3.77 -13.28 18.24
CA ALA A 181 -4.24 -11.96 18.66
C ALA A 181 -5.77 -11.91 18.84
N ALA A 182 -6.54 -12.56 17.97
CA ALA A 182 -7.99 -12.64 18.10
C ALA A 182 -8.44 -13.46 19.32
N VAL A 183 -7.75 -14.56 19.62
CA VAL A 183 -8.03 -15.40 20.80
C VAL A 183 -7.68 -14.67 22.10
N GLU A 184 -6.59 -13.89 22.08
CA GLU A 184 -6.12 -13.08 23.22
C GLU A 184 -6.95 -11.80 23.43
N ASP A 185 -7.84 -11.44 22.50
CA ASP A 185 -8.74 -10.29 22.67
C ASP A 185 -9.83 -10.58 23.72
N GLU A 186 -9.62 -10.11 24.95
CA GLU A 186 -10.55 -10.30 26.07
C GLU A 186 -11.85 -9.49 25.91
N ASP A 187 -11.82 -8.42 25.12
CA ASP A 187 -12.97 -7.55 24.90
C ASP A 187 -14.02 -8.15 23.96
N ASN A 188 -13.69 -9.27 23.27
CA ASN A 188 -14.50 -9.87 22.20
C ASN A 188 -14.91 -8.84 21.13
N PHE A 189 -14.01 -7.90 20.86
CA PHE A 189 -14.13 -6.90 19.81
C PHE A 189 -13.79 -7.49 18.44
N ILE A 190 -12.82 -8.42 18.39
CA ILE A 190 -12.53 -9.22 17.21
C ILE A 190 -13.57 -10.33 17.08
N ILE A 191 -14.42 -10.23 16.06
CA ILE A 191 -15.53 -11.17 15.83
C ILE A 191 -15.23 -12.19 14.72
N GLY A 192 -14.12 -12.03 14.02
CA GLY A 192 -13.81 -12.87 12.88
C GLY A 192 -12.65 -12.39 12.02
N PHE A 193 -12.60 -12.93 10.81
CA PHE A 193 -11.50 -12.73 9.88
C PHE A 193 -11.97 -12.46 8.45
N ILE A 194 -11.17 -11.67 7.75
CA ILE A 194 -11.05 -11.79 6.29
C ILE A 194 -10.04 -12.91 6.03
N ALA A 195 -10.50 -14.03 5.47
CA ALA A 195 -9.67 -15.20 5.19
C ALA A 195 -10.22 -16.05 4.03
N MET A 196 -9.40 -16.97 3.53
CA MET A 196 -9.75 -17.87 2.42
C MET A 196 -10.19 -19.25 2.90
N ASN A 197 -9.85 -19.62 4.14
CA ASN A 197 -10.21 -20.91 4.74
C ASN A 197 -10.69 -20.72 6.17
N ARG A 198 -11.55 -21.64 6.64
CA ARG A 198 -11.90 -21.73 8.05
C ARG A 198 -10.68 -22.11 8.90
N PHE A 199 -10.65 -21.57 10.11
CA PHE A 199 -9.79 -22.03 11.19
C PHE A 199 -10.60 -22.96 12.09
N ASP A 200 -10.21 -24.21 12.15
CA ASP A 200 -10.95 -25.30 12.80
C ASP A 200 -10.20 -25.85 14.03
N GLU A 201 -10.70 -26.98 14.55
CA GLU A 201 -10.17 -27.61 15.74
C GLU A 201 -8.72 -28.09 15.60
N SER A 202 -8.33 -28.55 14.40
CA SER A 202 -6.94 -28.92 14.13
C SER A 202 -6.04 -27.69 14.12
N PHE A 203 -6.54 -26.57 13.58
CA PHE A 203 -5.82 -25.31 13.59
C PHE A 203 -5.55 -24.81 15.02
N TYR A 204 -6.54 -24.89 15.90
CA TYR A 204 -6.35 -24.60 17.32
C TYR A 204 -5.30 -25.51 17.98
N ALA A 205 -5.28 -26.80 17.61
CA ALA A 205 -4.30 -27.76 18.12
C ALA A 205 -2.88 -27.46 17.63
N ASP A 206 -2.71 -27.14 16.35
CA ASP A 206 -1.43 -26.78 15.73
C ASP A 206 -0.83 -25.52 16.38
N LEU A 207 -1.67 -24.54 16.73
CA LEU A 207 -1.27 -23.34 17.45
C LEU A 207 -1.12 -23.52 18.96
N ARG A 208 -1.39 -24.72 19.48
CA ARG A 208 -1.38 -25.06 20.91
C ARG A 208 -2.31 -24.18 21.75
N ILE A 209 -3.45 -23.79 21.18
CA ILE A 209 -4.49 -23.02 21.87
C ILE A 209 -5.31 -24.00 22.72
N THR A 210 -5.26 -23.80 24.04
CA THR A 210 -5.97 -24.65 25.01
C THR A 210 -7.48 -24.64 24.78
N PRO A 211 -8.19 -25.77 24.93
CA PRO A 211 -9.64 -25.84 24.70
C PRO A 211 -10.48 -24.73 25.36
N GLY A 212 -10.16 -24.35 26.60
CA GLY A 212 -10.86 -23.28 27.33
C GLY A 212 -10.65 -21.86 26.80
N LYS A 213 -9.76 -21.65 25.83
CA LYS A 213 -9.53 -20.36 25.15
C LYS A 213 -10.06 -20.33 23.71
N ARG A 214 -10.61 -21.43 23.20
CA ARG A 214 -11.14 -21.48 21.83
C ARG A 214 -12.39 -20.61 21.74
N LYS A 215 -12.51 -19.85 20.64
CA LYS A 215 -13.64 -18.97 20.37
C LYS A 215 -14.27 -19.32 19.02
N ASP A 216 -15.54 -18.99 18.85
CA ASP A 216 -16.17 -19.00 17.53
C ASP A 216 -15.80 -17.69 16.80
N PHE A 217 -15.52 -17.78 15.51
CA PHE A 217 -15.15 -16.65 14.67
C PHE A 217 -15.88 -16.74 13.32
N LEU A 218 -16.35 -15.59 12.84
CA LEU A 218 -16.90 -15.42 11.50
C LEU A 218 -15.78 -15.40 10.46
N ILE A 219 -15.96 -16.12 9.35
CA ILE A 219 -15.00 -16.12 8.23
C ILE A 219 -15.64 -15.51 6.98
N LEU A 220 -15.21 -14.31 6.63
CA LEU A 220 -15.68 -13.58 5.45
C LEU A 220 -14.62 -13.66 4.34
N THR A 221 -15.04 -14.05 3.14
CA THR A 221 -14.11 -14.36 2.05
C THR A 221 -14.41 -13.50 0.81
N PRO A 222 -13.52 -12.54 0.46
CA PRO A 222 -13.57 -11.83 -0.81
C PRO A 222 -12.99 -12.65 -1.96
N GLY A 223 -13.14 -12.15 -3.19
CA GLY A 223 -12.67 -12.85 -4.39
C GLY A 223 -13.59 -14.00 -4.76
N VAL A 224 -14.89 -13.74 -4.77
CA VAL A 224 -15.91 -14.74 -5.13
C VAL A 224 -16.61 -14.35 -6.41
N ASN A 225 -16.77 -15.32 -7.31
CA ASN A 225 -17.52 -15.20 -8.55
C ASN A 225 -18.18 -16.55 -8.88
N LEU A 226 -19.34 -16.54 -9.56
CA LEU A 226 -20.00 -17.76 -10.04
C LEU A 226 -19.13 -18.54 -11.05
N SER A 227 -18.24 -17.88 -11.78
CA SER A 227 -17.21 -18.49 -12.64
C SER A 227 -15.79 -18.28 -12.10
N SER A 228 -14.90 -19.25 -12.27
CA SER A 228 -13.56 -19.27 -11.66
C SER A 228 -12.46 -18.46 -12.40
N SER A 229 -12.81 -17.47 -13.21
CA SER A 229 -11.85 -16.64 -13.97
C SER A 229 -11.40 -15.40 -13.17
N GLY A 230 -10.08 -15.11 -13.18
CA GLY A 230 -9.41 -13.96 -12.54
C GLY A 230 -9.67 -12.59 -13.21
N ASP A 231 -9.27 -11.48 -12.58
CA ASP A 231 -9.25 -10.15 -13.23
C ASP A 231 -7.84 -9.64 -13.58
N ALA A 232 -7.78 -8.57 -14.38
CA ALA A 232 -6.55 -7.92 -14.85
C ALA A 232 -5.71 -7.25 -13.74
N MET A 233 -6.28 -7.05 -12.54
CA MET A 233 -5.61 -6.42 -11.39
C MET A 233 -5.13 -7.46 -10.36
N GLY A 234 -5.08 -8.75 -10.75
CA GLY A 234 -4.51 -9.82 -9.95
C GLY A 234 -5.47 -10.42 -8.92
N GLN A 235 -6.77 -10.15 -9.03
CA GLN A 235 -7.81 -10.80 -8.22
C GLN A 235 -7.97 -12.26 -8.67
N GLN A 236 -7.88 -13.18 -7.72
CA GLN A 236 -8.22 -14.60 -7.93
C GLN A 236 -9.65 -14.84 -7.45
N TYR A 237 -10.46 -15.53 -8.26
CA TYR A 237 -11.85 -15.84 -7.92
C TYR A 237 -12.06 -17.31 -7.58
N ARG A 238 -12.93 -17.55 -6.60
CA ARG A 238 -13.42 -18.86 -6.19
C ARG A 238 -14.94 -18.89 -6.25
N THR A 239 -15.52 -20.07 -6.44
CA THR A 239 -16.98 -20.21 -6.46
C THR A 239 -17.58 -20.20 -5.04
N PRO A 240 -18.87 -19.85 -4.87
CA PRO A 240 -19.55 -19.95 -3.58
C PRO A 240 -19.45 -21.35 -2.94
N ALA A 241 -19.53 -22.42 -3.74
CA ALA A 241 -19.34 -23.78 -3.27
C ALA A 241 -17.92 -24.02 -2.73
N GLN A 242 -16.89 -23.59 -3.46
CA GLN A 242 -15.51 -23.72 -2.98
C GLN A 242 -15.28 -22.98 -1.66
N VAL A 243 -15.87 -21.79 -1.50
CA VAL A 243 -15.67 -20.96 -0.31
C VAL A 243 -16.48 -21.47 0.89
N ILE A 244 -17.79 -21.63 0.73
CA ILE A 244 -18.71 -21.95 1.82
C ILE A 244 -18.68 -23.43 2.14
N GLU A 245 -18.79 -24.29 1.14
CA GLU A 245 -18.92 -25.75 1.31
C GLU A 245 -17.57 -26.43 1.46
N GLU A 246 -16.59 -26.16 0.59
CA GLU A 246 -15.29 -26.86 0.64
C GLU A 246 -14.33 -26.27 1.69
N SER A 247 -14.24 -24.94 1.78
CA SER A 247 -13.36 -24.25 2.74
C SER A 247 -14.03 -23.92 4.08
N GLY A 248 -15.33 -24.19 4.21
CA GLY A 248 -16.07 -23.99 5.45
C GLY A 248 -16.28 -22.52 5.84
N CYS A 249 -16.05 -21.55 4.96
CA CYS A 249 -16.17 -20.12 5.30
C CYS A 249 -17.64 -19.71 5.51
N ASP A 250 -17.91 -18.62 6.22
CA ASP A 250 -19.27 -18.25 6.59
C ASP A 250 -19.97 -17.40 5.54
N MET A 251 -19.25 -16.49 4.91
CA MET A 251 -19.86 -15.47 4.08
C MET A 251 -18.99 -15.16 2.86
N ILE A 252 -19.65 -15.01 1.72
CA ILE A 252 -19.02 -14.58 0.47
C ILE A 252 -19.12 -13.05 0.35
N ILE A 253 -18.00 -12.40 -0.02
CA ILE A 253 -17.98 -10.97 -0.37
C ILE A 253 -17.85 -10.87 -1.89
N VAL A 254 -18.86 -10.28 -2.54
CA VAL A 254 -18.95 -10.16 -3.99
C VAL A 254 -19.09 -8.69 -4.37
N GLY A 255 -18.26 -8.23 -5.31
CA GLY A 255 -18.29 -6.86 -5.81
C GLY A 255 -18.90 -6.76 -7.20
N ARG A 256 -18.06 -6.40 -8.20
CA ARG A 256 -18.44 -6.20 -9.61
C ARG A 256 -19.24 -7.35 -10.23
N GLY A 257 -19.12 -8.58 -9.71
CA GLY A 257 -19.97 -9.69 -10.15
C GLY A 257 -21.48 -9.48 -9.94
N ILE A 258 -21.89 -8.49 -9.14
CA ILE A 258 -23.30 -8.14 -8.91
C ILE A 258 -23.64 -6.77 -9.49
N TYR A 259 -22.91 -5.73 -9.11
CA TYR A 259 -23.23 -4.36 -9.54
C TYR A 259 -22.47 -3.88 -10.79
N GLY A 260 -21.57 -4.70 -11.36
CA GLY A 260 -20.75 -4.33 -12.53
C GLY A 260 -21.58 -3.96 -13.76
N ALA A 261 -22.74 -4.59 -13.95
CA ALA A 261 -23.70 -4.25 -15.00
C ALA A 261 -24.18 -2.78 -14.92
N LEU A 262 -24.21 -2.19 -13.72
CA LEU A 262 -24.57 -0.78 -13.52
C LEU A 262 -23.45 0.16 -13.98
N LEU A 263 -22.19 -0.28 -13.95
CA LEU A 263 -21.03 0.48 -14.44
C LEU A 263 -20.92 0.41 -15.97
N GLU A 264 -21.25 -0.74 -16.57
CA GLU A 264 -21.22 -0.95 -18.02
C GLU A 264 -22.38 -0.25 -18.76
N ALA A 265 -23.51 -0.07 -18.08
CA ALA A 265 -24.70 0.61 -18.62
C ALA A 265 -24.54 2.13 -18.82
N SER A 266 -23.37 2.71 -18.51
CA SER A 266 -23.11 4.15 -18.45
C SER A 266 -23.03 4.88 -19.80
N ALA A 267 -23.71 4.38 -20.84
CA ALA A 267 -23.91 5.13 -22.08
C ALA A 267 -25.36 5.15 -22.60
N GLU A 268 -26.14 4.06 -22.48
CA GLU A 268 -27.40 3.93 -23.27
C GLU A 268 -28.54 3.10 -22.62
N ALA A 269 -28.43 2.61 -21.38
CA ALA A 269 -29.46 1.75 -20.78
C ALA A 269 -30.33 2.44 -19.71
N ASP A 270 -31.62 2.05 -19.65
CA ASP A 270 -32.58 2.50 -18.63
C ASP A 270 -32.10 2.13 -17.20
N PRO A 271 -31.95 3.10 -16.28
CA PRO A 271 -31.50 2.88 -14.90
C PRO A 271 -32.33 1.85 -14.13
N ALA A 272 -33.64 1.75 -14.41
CA ALA A 272 -34.50 0.76 -13.73
C ALA A 272 -34.17 -0.67 -14.17
N SER A 273 -33.95 -0.88 -15.48
CA SER A 273 -33.49 -2.17 -16.02
C SER A 273 -32.12 -2.60 -15.47
N ALA A 274 -31.19 -1.64 -15.32
CA ALA A 274 -29.88 -1.92 -14.74
C ALA A 274 -29.97 -2.38 -13.28
N LEU A 275 -30.77 -1.69 -12.45
CA LEU A 275 -30.98 -2.07 -11.05
C LEU A 275 -31.69 -3.42 -10.90
N ALA A 276 -32.63 -3.76 -11.80
CA ALA A 276 -33.27 -5.08 -11.81
C ALA A 276 -32.26 -6.22 -12.08
N LYS A 277 -31.24 -5.98 -12.91
CA LYS A 277 -30.14 -6.94 -13.11
C LYS A 277 -29.28 -7.09 -11.85
N VAL A 278 -29.00 -5.98 -11.15
CA VAL A 278 -28.25 -6.00 -9.88
C VAL A 278 -28.99 -6.83 -8.83
N GLU A 279 -30.30 -6.65 -8.69
CA GLU A 279 -31.16 -7.44 -7.81
C GLU A 279 -31.14 -8.93 -8.21
N ALA A 280 -31.31 -9.24 -9.50
CA ALA A 280 -31.29 -10.61 -10.00
C ALA A 280 -29.94 -11.31 -9.72
N GLU A 281 -28.80 -10.65 -9.93
CA GLU A 281 -27.50 -11.21 -9.62
C GLU A 281 -27.29 -11.40 -8.11
N ALA A 282 -27.70 -10.44 -7.28
CA ALA A 282 -27.63 -10.59 -5.82
C ALA A 282 -28.40 -11.84 -5.36
N LYS A 283 -29.61 -12.06 -5.90
CA LYS A 283 -30.41 -13.26 -5.63
C LYS A 283 -29.69 -14.55 -6.05
N ARG A 284 -29.05 -14.58 -7.22
CA ARG A 284 -28.27 -15.75 -7.70
C ARG A 284 -27.12 -16.08 -6.76
N TYR A 285 -26.35 -15.09 -6.32
CA TYR A 285 -25.26 -15.30 -5.36
C TYR A 285 -25.76 -15.73 -3.99
N ARG A 286 -26.89 -15.17 -3.52
CA ARG A 286 -27.55 -15.59 -2.27
C ARG A 286 -27.91 -17.07 -2.34
N GLU A 287 -28.60 -17.50 -3.39
CA GLU A 287 -29.00 -18.90 -3.57
C GLU A 287 -27.79 -19.83 -3.63
N ALA A 288 -26.76 -19.47 -4.40
CA ALA A 288 -25.53 -20.27 -4.51
C ALA A 288 -24.80 -20.40 -3.16
N GLY A 289 -24.68 -19.29 -2.41
CA GLY A 289 -24.05 -19.26 -1.09
C GLY A 289 -24.84 -20.03 -0.04
N TRP A 290 -26.17 -19.88 -0.04
CA TRP A 290 -27.05 -20.54 0.94
C TRP A 290 -27.15 -22.04 0.70
N SER A 291 -27.33 -22.47 -0.56
CA SER A 291 -27.34 -23.91 -0.88
C SER A 291 -26.00 -24.58 -0.55
N ALA A 292 -24.86 -23.88 -0.71
CA ALA A 292 -23.56 -24.38 -0.28
C ALA A 292 -23.47 -24.54 1.24
N TYR A 293 -24.06 -23.60 2.00
CA TYR A 293 -24.16 -23.71 3.45
C TYR A 293 -25.05 -24.88 3.89
N GLU A 294 -26.22 -25.07 3.28
CA GLU A 294 -27.12 -26.19 3.59
C GLU A 294 -26.45 -27.55 3.35
N ARG A 295 -25.74 -27.68 2.22
CA ARG A 295 -24.93 -28.88 1.94
C ARG A 295 -23.84 -29.08 2.99
N ARG A 296 -23.17 -28.02 3.43
CA ARG A 296 -22.14 -28.11 4.47
C ARG A 296 -22.69 -28.62 5.79
N ILE A 297 -23.79 -28.03 6.29
CA ILE A 297 -24.34 -28.40 7.61
C ILE A 297 -25.03 -29.76 7.61
N ALA A 298 -25.40 -30.30 6.43
CA ALA A 298 -25.89 -31.68 6.29
C ALA A 298 -24.80 -32.74 6.52
N ILE A 299 -23.52 -32.38 6.53
CA ILE A 299 -22.41 -33.30 6.75
C ILE A 299 -22.31 -33.66 8.24
N LYS A 300 -22.44 -34.96 8.56
CA LYS A 300 -22.36 -35.45 9.95
C LYS A 300 -20.98 -35.24 10.58
N HIS A 301 -19.91 -35.41 9.81
CA HIS A 301 -18.52 -35.29 10.27
C HIS A 301 -17.69 -34.47 9.27
N TRP A 302 -17.25 -33.29 9.70
CA TRP A 302 -16.32 -32.47 8.94
C TRP A 302 -14.89 -33.05 9.03
N ASP A 303 -14.39 -33.67 7.96
CA ASP A 303 -13.04 -34.22 7.90
C ASP A 303 -12.16 -33.41 6.92
N GLU A 304 -11.21 -32.67 7.50
CA GLU A 304 -10.23 -31.81 6.80
C GLU A 304 -9.33 -32.58 5.81
N LYS A 305 -9.21 -33.91 5.94
CA LYS A 305 -8.36 -34.71 5.02
C LYS A 305 -8.86 -34.70 3.58
N ASN A 306 -10.15 -34.43 3.35
CA ASN A 306 -10.70 -34.24 2.00
C ASN A 306 -10.21 -32.93 1.33
N VAL A 307 -9.81 -31.93 2.12
CA VAL A 307 -9.23 -30.67 1.61
C VAL A 307 -7.76 -30.87 1.19
N LYS A 308 -7.03 -31.78 1.86
CA LYS A 308 -5.62 -32.08 1.53
C LYS A 308 -5.46 -32.93 0.25
N ASN A 309 -6.41 -33.82 -0.07
CA ASN A 309 -6.31 -34.69 -1.27
C ASN A 309 -6.64 -33.98 -2.60
N LYS A 310 -7.35 -32.84 -2.60
CA LYS A 310 -7.57 -32.04 -3.82
C LYS A 310 -6.38 -31.13 -4.19
N LYS A 311 -5.40 -30.92 -3.28
CA LYS A 311 -4.20 -30.07 -3.55
C LYS A 311 -3.29 -30.59 -4.66
N ARG A 312 -3.43 -31.85 -5.09
CA ARG A 312 -2.56 -32.49 -6.10
C ARG A 312 -3.03 -32.36 -7.56
N LYS A 313 -4.18 -31.74 -7.84
CA LYS A 313 -4.72 -31.64 -9.22
C LYS A 313 -4.91 -30.22 -9.76
N LEU A 314 -4.55 -29.18 -9.00
CA LEU A 314 -4.89 -27.79 -9.37
C LEU A 314 -3.82 -27.03 -10.18
N PHE A 315 -2.67 -27.65 -10.48
CA PHE A 315 -1.60 -27.00 -11.25
C PHE A 315 -0.85 -28.00 -12.13
N GLU A 316 -1.47 -28.43 -13.24
CA GLU A 316 -0.74 -28.85 -14.44
C GLU A 316 -1.37 -28.15 -15.65
N PRO A 317 -0.57 -27.61 -16.59
CA PRO A 317 -1.08 -27.20 -17.88
C PRO A 317 -1.48 -28.46 -18.67
N SER A 318 -2.73 -28.54 -19.07
CA SER A 318 -3.24 -29.59 -19.94
C SER A 318 -2.65 -29.45 -21.35
N GLY A 319 -1.69 -30.32 -21.68
CA GLY A 319 -1.14 -30.55 -23.02
C GLY A 319 -0.68 -32.01 -23.16
N PRO A 320 -0.72 -32.61 -24.36
CA PRO A 320 -0.60 -34.06 -24.53
C PRO A 320 0.83 -34.53 -24.24
N ALA A 321 0.94 -35.57 -23.41
CA ALA A 321 2.21 -36.22 -23.09
C ALA A 321 2.79 -36.90 -24.34
N ALA A 322 3.91 -36.38 -24.84
CA ALA A 322 4.81 -37.15 -25.68
C ALA A 322 5.55 -38.16 -24.79
N THR A 323 5.31 -39.43 -25.08
CA THR A 323 5.95 -40.61 -24.50
C THR A 323 7.46 -40.57 -24.69
N MET A 324 8.25 -40.72 -23.63
CA MET A 324 9.51 -41.47 -23.69
C MET A 324 9.77 -42.21 -22.36
N ASN A 325 9.78 -43.53 -22.50
CA ASN A 325 10.39 -44.49 -21.59
C ASN A 325 11.90 -44.22 -21.53
N GLU A 326 12.49 -44.21 -20.33
CA GLU A 326 13.63 -45.10 -20.06
C GLU A 326 13.90 -45.20 -18.55
N ALA A 327 14.07 -46.45 -18.12
CA ALA A 327 14.40 -46.84 -16.77
C ALA A 327 15.92 -46.84 -16.58
N SER A 328 16.41 -46.35 -15.45
CA SER A 328 17.67 -46.86 -14.90
C SER A 328 17.66 -46.86 -13.36
N ARG A 329 18.31 -47.89 -12.84
CA ARG A 329 18.15 -48.55 -11.53
C ARG A 329 18.98 -47.88 -10.42
N TYR A 330 18.37 -47.72 -9.22
CA TYR A 330 18.86 -47.91 -7.82
C TYR A 330 20.24 -47.33 -7.35
N PRO A 331 20.53 -47.17 -6.03
CA PRO A 331 19.77 -47.63 -4.84
C PRO A 331 19.52 -46.61 -3.70
N SER A 332 18.59 -47.04 -2.86
CA SER A 332 18.24 -46.57 -1.52
C SER A 332 19.43 -46.44 -0.54
N LEU A 333 19.44 -45.35 0.23
CA LEU A 333 20.19 -45.22 1.48
C LEU A 333 19.22 -44.88 2.62
N GLN A 334 19.09 -45.85 3.53
CA GLN A 334 18.43 -45.71 4.82
C GLN A 334 19.19 -44.70 5.68
N VAL A 335 18.50 -43.80 6.37
CA VAL A 335 19.08 -43.06 7.50
C VAL A 335 18.38 -43.51 8.79
N SER A 336 19.23 -44.08 9.63
CA SER A 336 19.00 -44.60 10.97
C SER A 336 18.48 -43.52 11.93
N THR A 337 17.53 -43.94 12.75
CA THR A 337 17.11 -43.30 13.99
C THR A 337 18.24 -43.34 15.03
N ARG A 338 18.54 -42.21 15.69
CA ARG A 338 19.21 -42.20 17.00
C ARG A 338 18.50 -41.32 18.01
N LYS A 339 18.21 -41.96 19.15
CA LYS A 339 17.65 -41.48 20.39
C LYS A 339 18.56 -40.48 21.10
N SER A 340 17.90 -39.50 21.71
CA SER A 340 18.04 -39.00 23.09
C SER A 340 19.35 -39.18 23.85
N LEU A 341 19.86 -38.07 24.39
CA LEU A 341 20.53 -38.03 25.70
C LEU A 341 20.10 -36.77 26.46
N ARG A 342 19.50 -37.01 27.63
CA ARG A 342 19.27 -36.06 28.72
C ARG A 342 20.62 -35.80 29.42
N VAL A 343 20.82 -34.59 29.91
CA VAL A 343 21.75 -34.34 31.04
C VAL A 343 20.96 -33.69 32.17
N MET A 344 21.11 -34.31 33.33
CA MET A 344 20.48 -34.03 34.61
C MET A 344 21.10 -32.82 35.32
N ALA A 345 20.28 -32.21 36.17
CA ALA A 345 20.63 -31.24 37.19
C ALA A 345 21.53 -31.83 38.29
N ALA A 346 22.32 -30.96 38.93
CA ALA A 346 22.86 -31.19 40.26
C ALA A 346 22.64 -29.94 41.11
N ALA A 347 22.06 -30.15 42.28
CA ALA A 347 21.80 -29.18 43.33
C ALA A 347 23.06 -28.87 44.13
N SER A 348 23.08 -27.71 44.80
CA SER A 348 23.84 -27.51 46.04
C SER A 348 23.16 -26.39 46.83
N GLY A 349 22.59 -26.75 47.98
CA GLY A 349 22.20 -25.81 49.02
C GLY A 349 23.30 -25.74 50.08
N VAL A 350 23.47 -24.57 50.68
CA VAL A 350 24.10 -24.40 52.00
C VAL A 350 23.31 -23.32 52.74
N ALA A 351 22.85 -23.67 53.94
CA ALA A 351 22.27 -22.77 54.91
C ALA A 351 23.34 -22.32 55.92
N SER A 352 23.26 -21.08 56.39
CA SER A 352 23.76 -20.66 57.70
C SER A 352 23.04 -19.39 58.16
N THR A 353 22.92 -19.28 59.47
CA THR A 353 21.95 -18.50 60.27
C THR A 353 22.62 -17.33 61.03
N SER A 354 21.75 -16.47 61.62
CA SER A 354 21.97 -15.51 62.74
C SER A 354 22.50 -14.11 62.39
N ALA A 355 22.24 -13.01 63.12
CA ALA A 355 21.18 -12.52 64.03
C ALA A 355 21.59 -11.09 64.51
N GLY A 356 20.62 -10.16 64.68
CA GLY A 356 20.67 -8.92 65.50
C GLY A 356 21.51 -7.73 64.97
N SER A 357 21.36 -6.47 65.38
CA SER A 357 20.28 -5.63 65.97
C SER A 357 20.87 -4.21 66.13
N ASP A 358 20.01 -3.18 66.08
CA ASP A 358 20.11 -1.84 66.69
C ASP A 358 20.90 -0.64 66.10
N SER A 359 20.09 0.39 65.82
CA SER A 359 20.20 1.81 66.23
C SER A 359 21.06 2.81 65.43
N ALA A 360 20.39 3.79 64.78
CA ALA A 360 20.37 5.22 65.14
C ALA A 360 19.96 6.11 63.95
N LEU A 361 18.86 6.86 64.12
CA LEU A 361 18.46 8.04 63.33
C LEU A 361 19.01 9.31 64.03
N PRO A 362 19.16 10.46 63.33
CA PRO A 362 18.04 11.43 63.32
C PRO A 362 17.85 12.27 62.03
N THR A 363 16.58 12.31 61.60
CA THR A 363 15.73 13.46 61.23
C THR A 363 16.08 14.46 60.10
N THR A 364 15.34 14.35 58.97
CA THR A 364 14.29 15.26 58.42
C THR A 364 14.23 16.74 58.87
N PRO A 365 13.64 17.72 58.09
CA PRO A 365 12.26 17.56 57.57
C PRO A 365 11.71 18.33 56.33
N LEU A 366 10.67 17.70 55.75
CA LEU A 366 9.29 18.19 55.38
C LEU A 366 9.15 19.24 54.25
N ARG A 367 8.07 19.35 53.46
CA ARG A 367 6.61 19.05 53.53
C ARG A 367 6.03 19.42 52.13
N ARG A 368 4.81 19.12 51.65
CA ARG A 368 3.59 18.42 52.10
C ARG A 368 2.70 18.20 50.86
N SER A 369 1.88 17.16 50.91
CA SER A 369 0.72 16.94 50.03
C SER A 369 -0.43 17.92 50.35
N THR A 370 -1.44 18.03 49.47
CA THR A 370 -2.83 17.69 49.84
C THR A 370 -3.71 17.52 48.61
N ARG A 371 -4.45 16.41 48.63
CA ARG A 371 -5.64 16.08 47.85
C ARG A 371 -6.86 16.53 48.66
N SER A 372 -7.97 16.89 48.01
CA SER A 372 -9.30 16.70 48.61
C SER A 372 -10.28 16.25 47.54
N ARG A 373 -11.08 15.26 47.94
CA ARG A 373 -12.12 14.53 47.23
C ARG A 373 -13.31 14.57 48.17
N THR A 374 -14.51 14.82 47.65
CA THR A 374 -15.73 14.35 48.32
C THR A 374 -16.73 13.89 47.27
N GLU A 375 -17.20 12.66 47.47
CA GLU A 375 -18.22 11.92 46.72
C GLU A 375 -19.62 12.34 47.18
N ILE A 376 -20.64 12.24 46.32
CA ILE A 376 -22.01 11.86 46.72
C ILE A 376 -22.66 10.99 45.63
N LEU A 377 -23.41 10.00 46.11
CA LEU A 377 -24.10 8.89 45.45
C LEU A 377 -25.48 9.24 44.84
N ALA A 378 -25.85 8.42 43.83
CA ALA A 378 -27.15 7.75 43.59
C ALA A 378 -28.41 8.46 42.99
N SER A 379 -28.92 7.75 41.96
CA SER A 379 -30.32 7.38 41.61
C SER A 379 -31.32 8.37 40.99
N SER A 380 -31.75 7.99 39.78
CA SER A 380 -33.13 7.77 39.27
C SER A 380 -34.28 8.79 39.44
N ALA A 381 -34.91 9.07 38.28
CA ALA A 381 -36.35 9.17 37.98
C ALA A 381 -37.08 10.54 37.95
N VAL A 382 -37.50 10.90 36.72
CA VAL A 382 -38.86 11.30 36.21
C VAL A 382 -39.60 12.54 36.78
N SER A 383 -40.25 13.24 35.83
CA SER A 383 -41.36 14.24 35.90
C SER A 383 -40.99 15.68 36.26
N ASP A 384 -41.71 16.73 35.87
CA ASP A 384 -42.58 17.11 34.74
C ASP A 384 -42.89 18.61 34.98
N HIS A 385 -43.25 19.35 33.93
CA HIS A 385 -44.01 20.60 33.91
C HIS A 385 -43.50 21.97 34.50
N THR A 386 -43.46 22.92 33.55
CA THR A 386 -44.07 24.29 33.52
C THR A 386 -43.46 25.52 34.20
N ASP A 387 -43.37 26.54 33.33
CA ASP A 387 -43.74 27.96 33.46
C ASP A 387 -42.77 29.02 34.01
N SER A 388 -42.27 29.82 33.04
CA SER A 388 -42.52 31.26 32.85
C SER A 388 -42.22 32.29 33.95
N LYS A 389 -41.27 33.20 33.65
CA LYS A 389 -41.33 34.69 33.71
C LYS A 389 -39.89 35.25 33.61
N VAL A 390 -39.49 35.92 32.53
CA VAL A 390 -39.69 37.35 32.14
C VAL A 390 -39.05 38.36 33.11
N GLU A 391 -37.97 39.01 32.63
CA GLU A 391 -37.67 40.47 32.65
C GLU A 391 -36.30 40.66 31.92
N ASN A 392 -36.26 41.23 30.69
CA ASN A 392 -35.99 42.65 30.34
C ASN A 392 -34.73 43.22 31.00
N ALA A 393 -33.79 43.95 30.38
CA ALA A 393 -33.56 44.57 29.06
C ALA A 393 -32.01 44.67 28.94
N GLU A 394 -31.30 45.07 27.88
CA GLU A 394 -31.54 46.10 26.88
C GLU A 394 -30.43 45.98 25.80
N THR A 395 -30.80 46.38 24.60
CA THR A 395 -30.10 46.43 23.30
C THR A 395 -28.93 47.42 23.22
N VAL A 396 -27.90 47.09 22.41
CA VAL A 396 -27.33 48.05 21.44
C VAL A 396 -27.08 47.31 20.12
N VAL A 397 -27.75 47.81 19.09
CA VAL A 397 -27.62 47.49 17.67
C VAL A 397 -26.72 48.55 17.05
N GLU A 398 -25.81 48.16 16.16
CA GLU A 398 -25.47 49.03 15.03
C GLU A 398 -25.45 48.19 13.75
N SER A 399 -26.31 48.62 12.85
CA SER A 399 -26.63 48.14 11.52
C SER A 399 -25.75 48.80 10.47
N ASN A 400 -25.55 48.14 9.33
CA ASN A 400 -26.08 48.69 8.08
C ASN A 400 -26.14 47.63 6.97
N ASP A 401 -27.34 47.54 6.42
CA ASP A 401 -27.73 46.83 5.21
C ASP A 401 -27.03 47.38 3.97
N HIS A 402 -26.80 46.50 3.00
CA HIS A 402 -27.19 46.80 1.63
C HIS A 402 -27.55 45.52 0.88
N THR A 403 -28.82 45.40 0.53
CA THR A 403 -29.37 44.42 -0.42
C THR A 403 -29.21 44.93 -1.85
N THR A 404 -28.81 44.05 -2.76
CA THR A 404 -29.17 44.11 -4.19
C THR A 404 -29.37 42.69 -4.74
N ILE A 405 -30.41 42.57 -5.56
CA ILE A 405 -31.02 41.35 -6.12
C ILE A 405 -30.37 40.96 -7.46
N ASP A 406 -30.35 39.65 -7.72
CA ASP A 406 -30.21 38.87 -8.98
C ASP A 406 -29.06 39.14 -9.96
N ASN A 407 -28.31 38.06 -10.27
CA ASN A 407 -28.44 37.43 -11.59
C ASN A 407 -27.83 36.00 -11.62
N GLN A 408 -28.57 35.04 -12.15
CA GLN A 408 -28.05 33.73 -12.55
C GLN A 408 -27.18 33.87 -13.80
N GLN A 409 -25.99 33.27 -13.79
CA GLN A 409 -25.41 32.66 -15.00
C GLN A 409 -24.35 31.62 -14.62
N GLY A 410 -24.53 30.41 -15.15
CA GLY A 410 -23.73 29.24 -14.83
C GLY A 410 -22.25 29.38 -15.21
N LYS A 411 -21.39 28.83 -14.36
CA LYS A 411 -20.00 28.50 -14.70
C LYS A 411 -19.68 27.13 -14.13
N GLY A 412 -19.09 26.29 -14.97
CA GLY A 412 -18.74 24.90 -14.68
C GLY A 412 -17.89 24.76 -13.41
N LYS A 413 -18.10 23.66 -12.69
CA LYS A 413 -17.31 23.29 -11.51
C LYS A 413 -15.87 23.00 -11.95
N GLN A 414 -14.97 23.97 -11.82
CA GLN A 414 -13.53 23.71 -11.78
C GLN A 414 -13.21 22.86 -10.55
N ALA A 415 -12.34 21.86 -10.72
CA ALA A 415 -11.83 21.07 -9.60
C ALA A 415 -11.11 21.99 -8.59
N LYS A 416 -11.43 21.86 -7.30
CA LYS A 416 -10.76 22.63 -6.25
C LYS A 416 -9.30 22.23 -6.20
N PHE A 417 -8.43 23.18 -6.56
CA PHE A 417 -6.98 23.11 -6.40
C PHE A 417 -6.62 22.75 -4.95
N PHE A 418 -5.45 22.14 -4.73
CA PHE A 418 -4.86 22.12 -3.39
C PHE A 418 -4.56 23.58 -3.01
N GLU A 419 -5.52 24.27 -2.39
CA GLU A 419 -5.24 25.51 -1.68
C GLU A 419 -4.12 25.18 -0.70
N ALA A 420 -3.04 25.97 -0.75
CA ALA A 420 -1.96 25.87 0.20
C ALA A 420 -2.58 25.96 1.60
N SER A 421 -2.70 24.81 2.27
CA SER A 421 -3.21 24.74 3.63
C SER A 421 -2.40 25.73 4.46
N PRO A 422 -2.98 26.46 5.43
CA PRO A 422 -2.26 27.47 6.21
C PRO A 422 -0.93 26.89 6.68
N ARG A 423 0.19 27.48 6.21
CA ARG A 423 1.54 26.91 6.31
C ARG A 423 1.79 26.43 7.74
N LYS A 424 1.65 25.11 7.99
CA LYS A 424 2.23 24.52 9.20
C LYS A 424 3.73 24.77 9.09
N LYS A 425 4.36 25.30 10.15
CA LYS A 425 5.82 25.46 10.20
C LYS A 425 6.45 24.11 9.84
N HIS A 426 7.03 24.01 8.65
CA HIS A 426 7.77 22.83 8.24
C HIS A 426 8.94 22.67 9.22
N LYS A 427 9.20 21.43 9.66
CA LYS A 427 10.41 21.15 10.44
C LYS A 427 11.61 21.45 9.54
N THR A 428 12.50 22.33 10.00
CA THR A 428 13.75 22.67 9.31
C THR A 428 14.52 21.39 9.01
N VAL A 429 14.93 21.20 7.75
CA VAL A 429 15.73 20.04 7.36
C VAL A 429 17.15 20.23 7.88
N LYS A 430 17.66 19.25 8.63
CA LYS A 430 19.00 19.35 9.20
C LYS A 430 20.07 19.12 8.13
N VAL A 431 20.76 20.17 7.72
CA VAL A 431 21.78 20.09 6.65
C VAL A 431 23.13 19.64 7.22
N GLU A 432 23.53 20.21 8.35
CA GLU A 432 24.83 19.96 8.99
C GLU A 432 24.71 19.05 10.22
N LEU A 433 25.73 18.22 10.44
CA LEU A 433 25.86 17.36 11.61
C LEU A 433 26.67 18.07 12.68
N GLU A 434 26.20 17.99 13.91
CA GLU A 434 26.95 18.44 15.07
C GLU A 434 28.17 17.53 15.30
N PRO A 435 29.26 18.01 15.91
CA PRO A 435 30.48 17.21 16.12
C PRO A 435 30.25 15.85 16.80
N HIS A 436 29.26 15.77 17.71
CA HIS A 436 28.90 14.53 18.42
C HIS A 436 28.10 13.53 17.56
N GLU A 437 27.53 13.95 16.44
CA GLU A 437 26.77 13.11 15.52
C GLU A 437 27.65 12.50 14.42
N ILE A 438 28.89 12.97 14.31
CA ILE A 438 29.91 12.40 13.43
C ILE A 438 30.29 11.01 13.95
N LYS A 439 30.06 9.99 13.13
CA LYS A 439 30.26 8.59 13.47
C LYS A 439 31.43 8.02 12.67
N ALA A 440 32.25 7.21 13.31
CA ALA A 440 33.38 6.54 12.66
C ALA A 440 32.96 5.80 11.37
N ALA A 441 33.84 5.83 10.38
CA ALA A 441 33.58 5.19 9.09
C ALA A 441 33.48 3.66 9.23
N PRO A 442 32.57 2.98 8.50
CA PRO A 442 32.48 1.52 8.52
C PRO A 442 33.78 0.86 8.05
N ARG A 443 34.09 -0.35 8.54
CA ARG A 443 35.29 -1.08 8.08
C ARG A 443 35.25 -1.32 6.57
N ARG A 444 36.38 -1.08 5.89
CA ARG A 444 36.57 -1.33 4.44
C ARG A 444 35.54 -0.65 3.54
N TRP A 445 34.88 0.43 4.01
CA TRP A 445 33.87 1.15 3.22
C TRP A 445 34.45 1.71 1.92
N ARG A 446 35.68 2.24 1.97
CA ARG A 446 36.38 2.83 0.83
C ARG A 446 36.72 1.77 -0.22
N GLU A 447 37.28 0.64 0.19
CA GLU A 447 37.53 -0.51 -0.69
C GLU A 447 36.25 -1.01 -1.36
N ALA A 448 35.13 -1.10 -0.62
CA ALA A 448 33.84 -1.44 -1.20
C ALA A 448 33.35 -0.38 -2.21
N TYR A 449 33.53 0.91 -1.90
CA TYR A 449 33.19 1.98 -2.83
C TYR A 449 34.03 1.94 -4.11
N ASP A 450 35.34 1.71 -4.00
CA ASP A 450 36.25 1.65 -5.15
C ASP A 450 35.88 0.50 -6.10
N VAL A 451 35.53 -0.67 -5.54
CA VAL A 451 35.01 -1.81 -6.32
C VAL A 451 33.67 -1.48 -6.98
N LEU A 452 32.77 -0.78 -6.28
CA LEU A 452 31.48 -0.33 -6.84
C LEU A 452 31.68 0.60 -8.03
N ILE A 453 32.56 1.59 -7.90
CA ILE A 453 32.87 2.54 -8.98
C ILE A 453 33.49 1.82 -10.17
N LYS A 454 34.49 0.96 -9.95
CA LYS A 454 35.11 0.18 -11.03
C LYS A 454 34.06 -0.65 -11.77
N GLN A 455 33.17 -1.34 -11.05
CA GLN A 455 32.13 -2.12 -11.69
C GLN A 455 31.09 -1.25 -12.40
N ARG A 456 30.72 -0.09 -11.85
CA ARG A 456 29.73 0.81 -12.44
C ARG A 456 30.12 1.36 -13.81
N LYS A 457 31.42 1.50 -14.09
CA LYS A 457 31.93 1.86 -15.43
C LYS A 457 31.51 0.87 -16.53
N ARG A 458 31.21 -0.37 -16.16
CA ARG A 458 30.81 -1.45 -17.09
C ARG A 458 29.31 -1.68 -17.15
N ILE A 459 28.52 -0.83 -16.48
CA ILE A 459 27.07 -0.97 -16.36
C ILE A 459 26.41 0.31 -16.85
N ILE A 460 25.59 0.21 -17.89
CA ILE A 460 24.65 1.25 -18.27
C ILE A 460 23.33 0.97 -17.55
N ALA A 461 22.91 1.88 -16.67
CA ALA A 461 21.66 1.79 -15.94
C ALA A 461 20.66 2.86 -16.40
N PRO A 462 19.34 2.67 -16.19
CA PRO A 462 18.34 3.68 -16.53
C PRO A 462 18.64 5.07 -15.95
N VAL A 463 19.18 5.17 -14.74
CA VAL A 463 19.54 6.47 -14.14
C VAL A 463 20.65 7.21 -14.90
N ASP A 464 21.44 6.51 -15.73
CA ASP A 464 22.55 7.11 -16.47
C ASP A 464 22.07 7.86 -17.72
N THR A 465 20.94 7.44 -18.30
CA THR A 465 20.39 7.99 -19.56
C THR A 465 19.02 8.65 -19.40
N MET A 466 18.26 8.28 -18.37
CA MET A 466 16.86 8.68 -18.14
C MET A 466 16.64 9.24 -16.73
N GLY A 467 17.72 9.55 -16.02
CA GLY A 467 17.64 10.14 -14.68
C GLY A 467 17.01 11.53 -14.67
N CYS A 468 16.61 12.00 -13.49
CA CYS A 468 15.84 13.24 -13.39
C CYS A 468 16.63 14.48 -13.82
N GLU A 469 17.93 14.49 -13.57
CA GLU A 469 18.82 15.58 -13.97
C GLU A 469 18.98 15.60 -15.49
N GLU A 470 19.19 14.43 -16.11
CA GLU A 470 19.35 14.25 -17.55
C GLU A 470 18.16 14.81 -18.32
N ASN A 471 16.94 14.58 -17.83
CA ASN A 471 15.72 15.09 -18.47
C ASN A 471 15.64 16.63 -18.53
N GLY A 472 16.41 17.35 -17.70
CA GLY A 472 16.45 18.82 -17.68
C GLY A 472 17.54 19.44 -18.55
N LYS A 473 18.59 18.70 -18.89
CA LYS A 473 19.73 19.21 -19.66
C LYS A 473 19.32 19.52 -21.09
N GLU A 474 19.78 20.65 -21.60
CA GLU A 474 19.45 21.12 -22.96
C GLU A 474 19.68 20.05 -24.03
N GLU A 475 20.77 19.29 -23.93
CA GLU A 475 21.13 18.22 -24.88
C GLU A 475 20.15 17.02 -24.94
N PHE A 476 19.32 16.82 -23.91
CA PHE A 476 18.38 15.69 -23.84
C PHE A 476 16.90 16.13 -23.89
N ARG A 477 16.64 17.43 -23.91
CA ARG A 477 15.28 17.97 -23.93
C ARG A 477 14.70 17.95 -25.33
N ALA A 478 13.50 17.37 -25.47
CA ALA A 478 12.80 17.34 -26.76
C ALA A 478 12.30 18.72 -27.21
N ASP A 479 12.20 19.68 -26.30
CA ASP A 479 11.81 21.07 -26.55
C ASP A 479 13.00 22.05 -26.60
N ALA A 480 14.23 21.53 -26.67
CA ALA A 480 15.43 22.34 -26.89
C ALA A 480 15.43 22.95 -28.29
N GLY A 481 15.83 24.22 -28.40
CA GLY A 481 15.93 24.94 -29.68
C GLY A 481 14.59 25.33 -30.32
N TRP A 482 13.44 25.06 -29.67
CA TRP A 482 12.12 25.45 -30.19
C TRP A 482 11.88 26.97 -30.23
N ARG A 483 12.69 27.73 -29.49
CA ARG A 483 12.56 29.18 -29.37
C ARG A 483 13.90 29.81 -29.03
N ASP A 484 14.05 31.07 -29.45
CA ASP A 484 15.15 31.92 -29.03
C ASP A 484 14.94 32.31 -27.56
N GLU A 485 15.80 31.79 -26.70
CA GLU A 485 15.84 32.08 -25.26
C GLU A 485 17.23 32.59 -24.90
N ASP A 486 17.29 33.59 -24.01
CA ASP A 486 18.54 33.95 -23.35
C ASP A 486 18.98 32.84 -22.38
N ASP A 487 20.24 32.91 -21.97
CA ASP A 487 20.86 31.89 -21.10
C ASP A 487 20.15 31.76 -19.73
N ASP A 488 19.55 32.86 -19.22
CA ASP A 488 18.82 32.85 -17.96
C ASP A 488 17.50 32.06 -18.08
N ALA A 489 16.73 32.32 -19.14
CA ALA A 489 15.51 31.59 -19.44
C ALA A 489 15.77 30.10 -19.67
N LYS A 490 16.85 29.76 -20.38
CA LYS A 490 17.29 28.36 -20.57
C LYS A 490 17.59 27.69 -19.22
N ALA A 491 18.38 28.36 -18.38
CA ALA A 491 18.76 27.83 -17.08
C ALA A 491 17.56 27.66 -16.13
N LYS A 492 16.61 28.62 -16.11
CA LYS A 492 15.34 28.51 -15.36
C LYS A 492 14.52 27.30 -15.81
N ARG A 493 14.48 27.08 -17.11
CA ARG A 493 13.71 26.00 -17.74
C ARG A 493 14.32 24.62 -17.50
N GLU A 494 15.65 24.52 -17.54
CA GLU A 494 16.38 23.33 -17.09
C GLU A 494 16.03 23.01 -15.63
N ARG A 495 16.21 23.98 -14.71
CA ARG A 495 15.89 23.79 -13.29
C ARG A 495 14.44 23.36 -13.07
N PHE A 496 13.50 24.03 -13.74
CA PHE A 496 12.08 23.71 -13.67
C PHE A 496 11.80 22.29 -14.17
N THR A 497 12.37 21.91 -15.31
CA THR A 497 12.22 20.56 -15.88
C THR A 497 12.77 19.49 -14.94
N THR A 498 13.95 19.71 -14.37
CA THR A 498 14.56 18.80 -13.38
C THR A 498 13.67 18.66 -12.15
N LEU A 499 13.10 19.75 -11.64
CA LEU A 499 12.16 19.70 -10.51
C LEU A 499 10.91 18.89 -10.83
N ILE A 500 10.28 19.13 -11.98
CA ILE A 500 9.10 18.37 -12.41
C ILE A 500 9.45 16.88 -12.58
N SER A 501 10.59 16.57 -13.17
CA SER A 501 11.08 15.19 -13.30
C SER A 501 11.28 14.52 -11.94
N LEU A 502 11.88 15.22 -10.97
CA LEU A 502 12.03 14.74 -9.59
C LEU A 502 10.67 14.47 -8.93
N MET A 503 9.69 15.35 -9.08
CA MET A 503 8.33 15.17 -8.56
C MET A 503 7.66 13.92 -9.18
N LEU A 504 7.80 13.75 -10.50
CA LEU A 504 7.25 12.61 -11.24
C LEU A 504 7.94 11.28 -10.86
N SER A 505 9.24 11.29 -10.55
CA SER A 505 10.02 10.09 -10.21
C SER A 505 9.57 9.36 -8.93
N SER A 506 8.84 10.05 -8.04
CA SER A 506 8.39 9.43 -6.79
C SER A 506 7.54 8.19 -7.06
N GLN A 507 8.05 7.02 -6.64
CA GLN A 507 7.40 5.72 -6.86
C GLN A 507 7.13 5.41 -8.35
N THR A 508 7.97 5.91 -9.25
CA THR A 508 7.89 5.67 -10.71
C THR A 508 9.28 5.29 -11.21
N LYS A 509 9.36 4.38 -12.19
CA LYS A 509 10.65 3.97 -12.78
C LYS A 509 11.18 5.08 -13.70
N ASP A 510 12.51 5.20 -13.82
CA ASP A 510 13.16 6.23 -14.64
C ASP A 510 12.65 6.25 -16.09
N PRO A 511 12.50 5.13 -16.82
CA PRO A 511 12.00 5.16 -18.21
C PRO A 511 10.57 5.73 -18.34
N VAL A 512 9.70 5.42 -17.37
CA VAL A 512 8.33 5.95 -17.35
C VAL A 512 8.32 7.44 -17.01
N THR A 513 9.26 7.87 -16.18
CA THR A 513 9.42 9.28 -15.80
C THR A 513 9.94 10.09 -16.99
N ALA A 514 11.00 9.62 -17.66
CA ALA A 514 11.57 10.25 -18.84
C ALA A 514 10.55 10.35 -19.98
N GLU A 515 9.79 9.27 -20.23
CA GLU A 515 8.72 9.29 -21.22
C GLU A 515 7.63 10.33 -20.88
N ALA A 516 7.24 10.44 -19.62
CA ALA A 516 6.27 11.43 -19.17
C ALA A 516 6.78 12.88 -19.34
N VAL A 517 8.05 13.11 -19.02
CA VAL A 517 8.71 14.42 -19.22
C VAL A 517 8.82 14.75 -20.71
N LYS A 518 9.22 13.80 -21.55
CA LYS A 518 9.26 13.96 -23.01
C LYS A 518 7.87 14.30 -23.56
N ASN A 519 6.82 13.63 -23.12
CA ASN A 519 5.45 13.96 -23.50
C ASN A 519 5.05 15.39 -23.11
N MET A 520 5.46 15.87 -21.94
CA MET A 520 5.23 17.27 -21.55
C MET A 520 6.03 18.24 -22.42
N GLN A 521 7.27 17.91 -22.76
CA GLN A 521 8.12 18.72 -23.64
C GLN A 521 7.52 18.82 -25.06
N THR A 522 6.97 17.73 -25.59
CA THR A 522 6.50 17.70 -26.99
C THR A 522 5.05 18.11 -27.18
N ARG A 523 4.17 17.87 -26.19
CA ARG A 523 2.72 18.03 -26.36
C ARG A 523 2.17 19.31 -25.76
N LEU A 524 2.93 20.01 -24.93
CA LEU A 524 2.48 21.27 -24.35
C LEU A 524 2.85 22.45 -25.26
N PRO A 525 1.98 23.46 -25.42
CA PRO A 525 2.16 24.54 -26.39
C PRO A 525 3.50 25.30 -26.28
N ASN A 526 4.08 25.42 -25.08
CA ASN A 526 5.38 26.06 -24.86
C ASN A 526 6.43 25.09 -24.29
N GLY A 527 6.32 23.80 -24.61
CA GLY A 527 7.12 22.74 -24.04
C GLY A 527 6.99 22.63 -22.52
N LEU A 528 7.97 22.04 -21.85
CA LEU A 528 7.96 21.94 -20.39
C LEU A 528 8.61 23.18 -19.78
N CYS A 529 7.78 24.17 -19.45
CA CYS A 529 8.20 25.38 -18.75
C CYS A 529 7.15 25.85 -17.76
N LEU A 530 7.53 26.81 -16.91
CA LEU A 530 6.64 27.41 -15.91
C LEU A 530 5.35 27.93 -16.53
N GLN A 531 5.45 28.68 -17.63
CA GLN A 531 4.30 29.26 -18.32
C GLN A 531 3.32 28.18 -18.83
N SER A 532 3.84 27.12 -19.47
CA SER A 532 3.01 25.98 -19.89
C SER A 532 2.27 25.36 -18.73
N MET A 533 2.94 25.16 -17.59
CA MET A 533 2.33 24.53 -16.41
C MET A 533 1.24 25.40 -15.77
N LEU A 534 1.37 26.73 -15.83
CA LEU A 534 0.36 27.67 -15.35
C LEU A 534 -0.88 27.70 -16.25
N MET A 535 -0.68 27.57 -17.57
CA MET A 535 -1.77 27.64 -18.56
C MET A 535 -2.46 26.30 -18.80
N ALA A 536 -1.74 25.18 -18.66
CA ALA A 536 -2.27 23.87 -18.98
C ALA A 536 -3.44 23.45 -18.10
N THR A 537 -4.44 22.88 -18.74
CA THR A 537 -5.55 22.20 -18.08
C THR A 537 -5.06 20.95 -17.34
N ASP A 538 -5.87 20.48 -16.40
CA ASP A 538 -5.55 19.25 -15.68
C ASP A 538 -5.51 18.08 -16.68
N GLU A 539 -6.44 18.02 -17.63
CA GLU A 539 -6.56 16.99 -18.66
C GLU A 539 -5.30 16.93 -19.56
N GLU A 540 -4.76 18.07 -19.97
CA GLU A 540 -3.53 18.14 -20.78
C GLU A 540 -2.34 17.55 -20.02
N ILE A 541 -2.12 17.99 -18.76
CA ILE A 541 -1.04 17.47 -17.92
C ILE A 541 -1.24 15.96 -17.70
N GLN A 542 -2.44 15.56 -17.30
CA GLN A 542 -2.81 14.18 -17.02
C GLN A 542 -2.58 13.27 -18.22
N SER A 543 -2.90 13.73 -19.42
CA SER A 543 -2.69 12.98 -20.66
C SER A 543 -1.20 12.78 -20.99
N CYS A 544 -0.31 13.63 -20.50
CA CYS A 544 1.14 13.49 -20.64
C CYS A 544 1.73 12.52 -19.61
N ILE A 545 1.13 12.43 -18.42
CA ILE A 545 1.70 11.68 -17.27
C ILE A 545 0.87 10.49 -16.82
N SER A 546 -0.14 10.05 -17.57
CA SER A 546 -1.10 9.01 -17.17
C SER A 546 -0.46 7.65 -16.83
N LYS A 547 0.74 7.37 -17.35
CA LYS A 547 1.55 6.18 -17.04
C LYS A 547 2.34 6.29 -15.72
N VAL A 548 2.48 7.49 -15.17
CA VAL A 548 3.20 7.75 -13.92
C VAL A 548 2.35 7.31 -12.72
N GLY A 549 2.98 6.71 -11.70
CA GLY A 549 2.27 6.32 -10.48
C GLY A 549 1.65 7.52 -9.76
N PHE A 550 0.39 7.43 -9.36
CA PHE A 550 -0.38 8.51 -8.71
C PHE A 550 -0.49 9.81 -9.53
N TRP A 551 -0.51 9.72 -10.86
CA TRP A 551 -0.49 10.86 -11.78
C TRP A 551 -1.57 11.93 -11.53
N ARG A 552 -2.79 11.55 -11.13
CA ARG A 552 -3.86 12.52 -10.77
C ARG A 552 -3.45 13.44 -9.62
N ARG A 553 -2.85 12.86 -8.56
CA ARG A 553 -2.35 13.64 -7.41
C ARG A 553 -1.13 14.47 -7.80
N LYS A 554 -0.23 13.91 -8.61
CA LYS A 554 0.96 14.62 -9.11
C LYS A 554 0.60 15.81 -9.99
N THR A 555 -0.47 15.73 -10.76
CA THR A 555 -1.02 16.88 -11.52
C THR A 555 -1.29 18.06 -10.57
N GLY A 556 -1.99 17.80 -9.46
CA GLY A 556 -2.26 18.82 -8.44
C GLY A 556 -0.98 19.41 -7.82
N TYR A 557 0.02 18.59 -7.51
CA TYR A 557 1.30 19.07 -6.98
C TYR A 557 2.09 19.89 -8.00
N ILE A 558 2.16 19.47 -9.26
CA ILE A 558 2.87 20.18 -10.33
C ILE A 558 2.27 21.57 -10.55
N LYS A 559 0.94 21.68 -10.62
CA LYS A 559 0.27 22.98 -10.75
C LYS A 559 0.48 23.87 -9.53
N SER A 560 0.45 23.29 -8.33
CA SER A 560 0.73 24.02 -7.10
C SER A 560 2.17 24.53 -7.06
N ALA A 561 3.13 23.70 -7.48
CA ALA A 561 4.54 24.06 -7.58
C ALA A 561 4.76 25.19 -8.59
N ALA A 562 4.15 25.11 -9.79
CA ALA A 562 4.23 26.16 -10.78
C ALA A 562 3.69 27.51 -10.24
N ARG A 563 2.55 27.49 -9.54
CA ARG A 563 2.00 28.69 -8.91
C ARG A 563 2.95 29.28 -7.85
N ILE A 564 3.42 28.45 -6.92
CA ILE A 564 4.32 28.89 -5.84
C ILE A 564 5.63 29.43 -6.41
N ILE A 565 6.22 28.77 -7.42
CA ILE A 565 7.43 29.24 -8.08
C ILE A 565 7.21 30.62 -8.73
N SER A 566 6.05 30.81 -9.37
CA SER A 566 5.70 32.09 -9.99
C SER A 566 5.45 33.21 -8.97
N GLU A 567 4.74 32.92 -7.89
CA GLU A 567 4.28 33.92 -6.91
C GLU A 567 5.33 34.24 -5.85
N ASP A 568 5.98 33.21 -5.28
CA ASP A 568 6.83 33.33 -4.10
C ASP A 568 8.33 33.38 -4.44
N PHE A 569 8.73 32.84 -5.59
CA PHE A 569 10.15 32.66 -5.96
C PHE A 569 10.55 33.37 -7.26
N GLY A 570 9.78 34.37 -7.69
CA GLY A 570 10.14 35.20 -8.85
C GLY A 570 10.24 34.45 -10.18
N GLY A 571 9.57 33.31 -10.30
CA GLY A 571 9.54 32.50 -11.51
C GLY A 571 10.71 31.52 -11.68
N ASP A 572 11.50 31.28 -10.64
CA ASP A 572 12.61 30.31 -10.67
C ASP A 572 12.56 29.32 -9.50
N VAL A 573 13.17 28.16 -9.68
CA VAL A 573 13.27 27.12 -8.65
C VAL A 573 14.18 27.61 -7.52
N PRO A 574 13.74 27.54 -6.24
CA PRO A 574 14.54 28.05 -5.13
C PRO A 574 15.84 27.28 -4.90
N GLY A 575 16.87 28.00 -4.47
CA GLY A 575 18.22 27.47 -4.20
C GLY A 575 18.48 27.06 -2.75
N ASP A 576 17.46 26.99 -1.89
CA ASP A 576 17.56 26.54 -0.48
C ASP A 576 16.72 25.26 -0.25
N ILE A 577 17.22 24.35 0.58
CA ILE A 577 16.55 23.09 0.92
C ILE A 577 15.20 23.28 1.60
N ASN A 578 15.06 24.29 2.47
CA ASN A 578 13.84 24.58 3.21
C ASN A 578 12.78 25.16 2.28
N ASP A 579 13.19 26.04 1.36
CA ASP A 579 12.31 26.61 0.36
C ASP A 579 11.85 25.55 -0.63
N LEU A 580 12.75 24.68 -1.09
CA LEU A 580 12.39 23.51 -1.91
C LEU A 580 11.39 22.61 -1.18
N CYS A 581 11.62 22.29 0.10
CA CYS A 581 10.70 21.47 0.90
C CYS A 581 9.40 22.19 1.29
N SER A 582 9.27 23.49 1.03
CA SER A 582 8.02 24.24 1.20
C SER A 582 7.05 24.01 0.04
N ILE A 583 7.56 23.57 -1.12
CA ILE A 583 6.76 23.25 -2.30
C ILE A 583 6.02 21.92 -2.08
N PRO A 584 4.67 21.88 -2.19
CA PRO A 584 3.90 20.66 -2.03
C PRO A 584 4.34 19.56 -2.98
N GLY A 585 4.62 18.37 -2.43
CA GLY A 585 5.10 17.23 -3.20
C GLY A 585 6.64 17.13 -3.30
N VAL A 586 7.39 18.14 -2.83
CA VAL A 586 8.85 18.11 -2.76
C VAL A 586 9.28 17.76 -1.33
N GLY A 587 9.99 16.64 -1.19
CA GLY A 587 10.57 16.21 0.10
C GLY A 587 12.09 16.38 0.16
N PRO A 588 12.73 16.15 1.31
CA PRO A 588 14.17 16.38 1.50
C PRO A 588 15.06 15.70 0.45
N LYS A 589 14.76 14.44 0.07
CA LYS A 589 15.47 13.73 -1.01
C LYS A 589 15.47 14.56 -2.31
N MET A 590 14.30 14.99 -2.76
CA MET A 590 14.16 15.73 -4.01
C MET A 590 14.87 17.07 -3.91
N GLY A 591 14.73 17.76 -2.77
CA GLY A 591 15.42 19.02 -2.54
C GLY A 591 16.94 18.88 -2.63
N PHE A 592 17.54 17.88 -1.98
CA PHE A 592 19.00 17.66 -2.10
C PHE A 592 19.44 17.33 -3.53
N LEU A 593 18.67 16.52 -4.27
CA LEU A 593 18.99 16.21 -5.67
C LEU A 593 18.85 17.44 -6.58
N MET A 594 17.85 18.29 -6.33
CA MET A 594 17.66 19.55 -7.06
C MET A 594 18.82 20.53 -6.81
N LEU A 595 19.25 20.67 -5.55
CA LEU A 595 20.42 21.48 -5.21
C LEU A 595 21.68 20.94 -5.88
N GLN A 596 21.86 19.62 -5.89
CA GLN A 596 23.00 18.99 -6.56
C GLN A 596 23.00 19.26 -8.06
N SER A 597 21.84 19.21 -8.74
CA SER A 597 21.76 19.57 -10.17
C SER A 597 22.06 21.04 -10.45
N MET A 598 21.89 21.92 -9.45
CA MET A 598 22.29 23.34 -9.53
C MET A 598 23.76 23.56 -9.15
N GLY A 599 24.53 22.51 -8.89
CA GLY A 599 25.93 22.60 -8.44
C GLY A 599 26.10 22.86 -6.93
N HIS A 600 25.01 22.80 -6.15
CA HIS A 600 25.03 23.01 -4.70
C HIS A 600 24.99 21.68 -3.93
N ASN A 601 26.13 21.32 -3.34
CA ASN A 601 26.24 20.09 -2.57
C ASN A 601 25.91 20.29 -1.08
N ALA A 602 24.62 20.44 -0.78
CA ALA A 602 24.12 20.64 0.59
C ALA A 602 24.00 19.35 1.41
N GLY A 603 23.90 18.19 0.77
CA GLY A 603 23.71 16.91 1.44
C GLY A 603 23.47 15.77 0.45
N ILE A 604 23.15 14.59 0.95
CA ILE A 604 22.95 13.40 0.12
C ILE A 604 21.46 13.15 -0.10
N GLY A 605 21.01 13.13 -1.36
CA GLY A 605 19.68 12.63 -1.69
C GLY A 605 19.61 11.11 -1.47
N VAL A 606 18.92 10.63 -0.43
CA VAL A 606 18.77 9.18 -0.19
C VAL A 606 17.46 8.68 -0.78
N ASP A 607 17.57 7.79 -1.76
CA ASP A 607 16.44 7.08 -2.33
C ASP A 607 16.35 5.63 -1.81
N VAL A 608 15.39 4.87 -2.33
CA VAL A 608 15.19 3.46 -1.94
C VAL A 608 16.36 2.56 -2.33
N HIS A 609 17.16 2.91 -3.34
CA HIS A 609 18.35 2.17 -3.75
C HIS A 609 19.51 2.45 -2.81
N VAL A 610 19.82 3.74 -2.56
CA VAL A 610 20.84 4.21 -1.63
C VAL A 610 20.58 3.67 -0.22
N HIS A 611 19.33 3.78 0.26
CA HIS A 611 18.94 3.28 1.59
C HIS A 611 19.15 1.77 1.71
N ARG A 612 18.63 0.99 0.75
CA ARG A 612 18.75 -0.47 0.74
C ARG A 612 20.20 -0.92 0.63
N MET A 613 20.98 -0.32 -0.27
CA MET A 613 22.37 -0.71 -0.50
C MET A 613 23.26 -0.34 0.67
N SER A 614 23.12 0.86 1.24
CA SER A 614 23.90 1.26 2.41
C SER A 614 23.70 0.32 3.60
N ASN A 615 22.46 -0.14 3.82
CA ASN A 615 22.17 -1.17 4.83
C ASN A 615 22.76 -2.55 4.44
N ARG A 616 22.65 -2.97 3.18
CA ARG A 616 23.21 -4.27 2.70
C ARG A 616 24.74 -4.33 2.78
N LEU A 617 25.41 -3.21 2.50
CA LEU A 617 26.87 -3.07 2.58
C LEU A 617 27.35 -2.97 4.04
N GLY A 618 26.44 -2.82 5.00
CA GLY A 618 26.78 -2.61 6.40
C GLY A 618 27.36 -1.22 6.68
N TRP A 619 27.12 -0.25 5.79
CA TRP A 619 27.54 1.15 6.03
C TRP A 619 26.66 1.84 7.08
N CYS A 620 25.40 1.43 7.15
CA CYS A 620 24.43 1.87 8.14
C CYS A 620 23.55 0.70 8.62
N LYS A 621 22.84 0.92 9.72
CA LYS A 621 21.74 0.08 10.21
C LYS A 621 20.60 1.00 10.61
N THR A 622 19.78 1.36 9.64
CA THR A 622 18.74 2.40 9.78
C THR A 622 17.46 1.95 9.10
N THR A 623 16.32 2.35 9.64
CA THR A 623 14.99 2.05 9.06
C THR A 623 14.50 3.18 8.15
N GLU A 624 14.83 4.42 8.48
CA GLU A 624 14.39 5.59 7.72
C GLU A 624 15.47 6.07 6.73
N PRO A 625 15.10 6.55 5.52
CA PRO A 625 16.04 7.13 4.56
C PRO A 625 16.81 8.34 5.11
N GLU A 626 16.18 9.15 5.94
CA GLU A 626 16.79 10.34 6.53
C GLU A 626 17.92 9.96 7.51
N ASP A 627 17.73 8.91 8.30
CA ASP A 627 18.78 8.39 9.17
C ASP A 627 19.96 7.83 8.35
N THR A 628 19.68 7.22 7.20
CA THR A 628 20.74 6.81 6.26
C THR A 628 21.49 8.02 5.73
N ARG A 629 20.80 9.10 5.37
CA ARG A 629 21.44 10.33 4.88
C ARG A 629 22.43 10.87 5.89
N LEU A 630 21.97 11.09 7.13
CA LEU A 630 22.80 11.57 8.24
C LEU A 630 23.96 10.60 8.49
N ARG A 631 23.72 9.29 8.45
CA ARG A 631 24.79 8.30 8.62
C ARG A 631 25.82 8.35 7.50
N LEU A 632 25.43 8.49 6.24
CA LEU A 632 26.37 8.59 5.13
C LEU A 632 27.18 9.90 5.21
N GLN A 633 26.51 11.03 5.49
CA GLN A 633 27.19 12.33 5.68
C GLN A 633 28.17 12.33 6.85
N SER A 634 27.96 11.48 7.86
CA SER A 634 28.86 11.41 9.03
C SER A 634 30.25 10.85 8.74
N PHE A 635 30.48 10.19 7.59
CA PHE A 635 31.79 9.63 7.26
C PHE A 635 32.21 9.74 5.79
N LEU A 636 31.27 9.96 4.86
CA LEU A 636 31.62 10.17 3.45
C LEU A 636 32.22 11.58 3.27
N PRO A 637 33.38 11.70 2.59
CA PRO A 637 33.90 13.00 2.15
C PRO A 637 32.87 13.78 1.34
N LYS A 638 32.82 15.11 1.52
CA LYS A 638 31.80 15.98 0.90
C LYS A 638 31.82 15.86 -0.63
N GLU A 639 32.99 15.68 -1.22
CA GLU A 639 33.20 15.55 -2.67
C GLU A 639 32.46 14.34 -3.27
N MET A 640 32.12 13.36 -2.44
CA MET A 640 31.44 12.13 -2.85
C MET A 640 29.91 12.22 -2.70
N HIS A 641 29.38 13.27 -2.07
CA HIS A 641 27.94 13.38 -1.76
C HIS A 641 27.08 13.56 -3.02
N SER A 642 27.60 14.21 -4.06
CA SER A 642 26.91 14.38 -5.35
C SER A 642 26.91 13.10 -6.19
N THR A 643 27.95 12.27 -6.09
CA THR A 643 28.11 11.08 -6.95
C THR A 643 27.50 9.81 -6.34
N ILE A 644 27.47 9.71 -5.01
CA ILE A 644 27.06 8.48 -4.32
C ILE A 644 25.65 8.02 -4.69
N ASN A 645 24.71 8.95 -4.92
CA ASN A 645 23.35 8.61 -5.31
C ASN A 645 23.34 7.86 -6.65
N LYS A 646 23.81 8.50 -7.73
CA LYS A 646 23.80 7.93 -9.09
C LYS A 646 24.56 6.59 -9.17
N VAL A 647 25.65 6.46 -8.43
CA VAL A 647 26.44 5.22 -8.32
C VAL A 647 25.60 4.08 -7.74
N LEU A 648 24.98 4.29 -6.58
CA LEU A 648 24.19 3.26 -5.88
C LEU A 648 22.85 3.00 -6.57
N VAL A 649 22.20 4.03 -7.14
CA VAL A 649 20.95 3.87 -7.89
C VAL A 649 21.18 2.94 -9.08
N GLY A 650 22.13 3.26 -9.95
CA GLY A 650 22.37 2.44 -11.15
C GLY A 650 22.84 1.03 -10.81
N PHE A 651 23.70 0.87 -9.80
CA PHE A 651 24.09 -0.46 -9.34
C PHE A 651 22.90 -1.24 -8.77
N GLY A 652 22.01 -0.56 -8.05
CA GLY A 652 20.81 -1.14 -7.45
C GLY A 652 19.70 -1.45 -8.45
N GLN A 653 19.69 -0.80 -9.62
CA GLN A 653 18.76 -1.07 -10.71
C GLN A 653 19.15 -2.33 -11.49
N VAL A 654 20.45 -2.59 -11.66
CA VAL A 654 20.95 -3.67 -12.53
C VAL A 654 21.45 -4.90 -11.75
N ILE A 655 22.31 -4.69 -10.73
CA ILE A 655 23.01 -5.78 -10.02
C ILE A 655 22.38 -6.05 -8.64
N CYS A 656 22.32 -5.04 -7.77
CA CYS A 656 21.81 -5.19 -6.40
C CYS A 656 20.30 -4.95 -6.30
N VAL A 657 19.55 -5.67 -7.14
CA VAL A 657 18.09 -5.58 -7.19
C VAL A 657 17.42 -5.97 -5.85
N PRO A 658 16.19 -5.48 -5.56
CA PRO A 658 15.53 -5.72 -4.27
C PRO A 658 15.30 -7.21 -3.98
N VAL A 659 14.80 -7.95 -4.97
CA VAL A 659 14.52 -9.39 -4.88
C VAL A 659 15.48 -10.14 -5.79
N GLY A 660 16.14 -11.16 -5.25
CA GLY A 660 17.12 -11.96 -5.99
C GLY A 660 18.31 -11.15 -6.53
N PRO A 661 19.09 -10.44 -5.68
CA PRO A 661 20.27 -9.70 -6.15
C PRO A 661 21.21 -10.61 -6.94
N ARG A 662 21.82 -10.06 -8.00
CA ARG A 662 22.74 -10.79 -8.90
C ARG A 662 24.14 -10.88 -8.29
N CYS A 663 24.23 -11.56 -7.14
CA CYS A 663 25.49 -11.73 -6.41
C CYS A 663 26.52 -12.57 -7.19
N ASP A 664 26.07 -13.33 -8.20
CA ASP A 664 26.88 -14.01 -9.21
C ASP A 664 27.64 -13.02 -10.11
N LEU A 665 27.00 -11.89 -10.48
CA LEU A 665 27.61 -10.84 -11.30
C LEU A 665 28.29 -9.73 -10.49
N CYS A 666 28.11 -9.71 -9.17
CA CYS A 666 28.54 -8.61 -8.28
C CYS A 666 30.01 -8.73 -7.85
N ASP A 667 30.86 -7.77 -8.21
CA ASP A 667 32.28 -7.81 -7.86
C ASP A 667 32.53 -7.63 -6.36
N LEU A 668 31.65 -6.90 -5.65
CA LEU A 668 31.67 -6.86 -4.19
C LEU A 668 31.45 -8.23 -3.55
N ALA A 669 30.62 -9.07 -4.17
CA ALA A 669 30.37 -10.42 -3.68
C ALA A 669 31.60 -11.30 -3.94
N LYS A 670 32.21 -11.19 -5.13
CA LYS A 670 33.46 -11.90 -5.49
C LYS A 670 34.63 -11.50 -4.58
N ALA A 671 34.78 -10.21 -4.30
CA ALA A 671 35.82 -9.66 -3.43
C ALA A 671 35.54 -9.87 -1.92
N ASN A 672 34.43 -10.53 -1.56
CA ASN A 672 34.03 -10.76 -0.17
C ASN A 672 33.91 -9.48 0.67
N LEU A 673 33.47 -8.39 0.04
CA LEU A 673 33.30 -7.07 0.64
C LEU A 673 31.86 -6.79 1.09
N CYS A 674 30.86 -7.51 0.54
CA CYS A 674 29.46 -7.34 0.90
C CYS A 674 29.02 -8.34 1.99
N PRO A 675 28.66 -7.89 3.20
CA PRO A 675 28.20 -8.77 4.28
C PRO A 675 26.84 -9.41 3.96
N SER A 676 26.05 -8.80 3.07
CA SER A 676 24.74 -9.31 2.63
C SER A 676 24.79 -10.16 1.36
N ARG A 677 25.97 -10.67 0.95
CA ARG A 677 26.10 -11.54 -0.23
C ARG A 677 25.19 -12.77 -0.10
N ARG A 678 24.53 -13.16 -1.19
CA ARG A 678 23.63 -14.32 -1.22
C ARG A 678 24.12 -15.33 -2.24
N LYS A 679 23.92 -16.62 -1.96
CA LYS A 679 24.12 -17.68 -2.95
C LYS A 679 23.00 -17.56 -3.99
N VAL A 680 23.36 -17.51 -5.27
CA VAL A 680 22.40 -17.47 -6.37
C VAL A 680 22.11 -18.90 -6.79
N ASP A 681 20.83 -19.25 -6.87
CA ASP A 681 20.38 -20.53 -7.41
C ASP A 681 20.51 -20.51 -8.94
N PRO A 682 21.30 -21.41 -9.56
CA PRO A 682 21.47 -21.49 -11.01
C PRO A 682 20.15 -21.56 -11.78
N ASN A 683 19.14 -22.26 -11.25
CA ASN A 683 17.84 -22.39 -11.90
C ASN A 683 17.08 -21.05 -11.92
N SER A 684 17.33 -20.19 -10.93
CA SER A 684 16.75 -18.85 -10.88
C SER A 684 17.38 -17.87 -11.88
N VAL A 685 18.52 -18.21 -12.49
CA VAL A 685 19.22 -17.34 -13.46
C VAL A 685 18.60 -17.45 -14.86
N VAL A 686 18.11 -18.64 -15.23
CA VAL A 686 17.55 -18.93 -16.56
C VAL A 686 16.39 -18.00 -16.94
N ASN A 687 15.54 -17.66 -15.96
CA ASN A 687 14.35 -16.82 -16.18
C ASN A 687 14.60 -15.33 -15.93
N ARG A 688 15.83 -14.89 -15.67
CA ARG A 688 16.14 -13.48 -15.42
C ARG A 688 16.51 -12.80 -16.73
N VAL A 689 16.11 -11.53 -16.85
CA VAL A 689 16.62 -10.64 -17.91
C VAL A 689 18.16 -10.68 -17.90
N GLN A 690 18.76 -10.88 -19.07
CA GLN A 690 20.22 -10.94 -19.18
C GLN A 690 20.84 -9.56 -18.97
N VAL A 691 22.01 -9.54 -18.33
CA VAL A 691 22.78 -8.31 -18.10
C VAL A 691 24.16 -8.54 -18.69
N HIS A 692 24.49 -7.78 -19.73
CA HIS A 692 25.82 -7.79 -20.33
C HIS A 692 26.63 -6.62 -19.77
N LEU A 693 27.83 -6.92 -19.28
CA LEU A 693 28.77 -5.89 -18.82
C LEU A 693 29.61 -5.44 -20.02
N LEU A 694 29.87 -4.14 -20.12
CA LEU A 694 30.78 -3.60 -21.12
C LEU A 694 32.20 -4.13 -20.89
N GLN A 695 32.96 -4.32 -21.97
CA GLN A 695 34.36 -4.73 -21.89
C GLN A 695 35.22 -3.62 -21.26
N GLU A 696 36.27 -3.98 -20.53
CA GLU A 696 37.24 -3.00 -20.02
C GLU A 696 38.05 -2.50 -21.21
N SER A 697 37.92 -1.22 -21.58
CA SER A 697 38.86 -0.58 -22.47
C SER A 697 40.13 -0.28 -21.67
N ASP A 698 41.18 -1.07 -21.89
CA ASP A 698 42.52 -0.76 -21.39
C ASP A 698 42.98 0.54 -22.06
N GLY A 699 43.05 1.62 -21.29
CA GLY A 699 43.40 2.94 -21.82
C GLY A 699 44.88 3.03 -22.16
N GLU A 700 45.21 3.31 -23.41
CA GLU A 700 46.40 4.08 -23.79
C GLU A 700 45.94 5.39 -24.46
N GLU A 701 46.29 6.51 -23.82
CA GLU A 701 46.24 7.84 -24.43
C GLU A 701 47.34 7.95 -25.49
N GLY A 702 46.96 8.13 -26.75
CA GLY A 702 47.90 8.40 -27.85
C GLY A 702 47.18 8.66 -29.18
N ALA A 703 47.38 9.85 -29.74
CA ALA A 703 46.73 10.32 -30.96
C ALA A 703 47.08 9.49 -32.22
N SER A 704 46.08 9.20 -33.07
CA SER A 704 46.10 9.33 -34.55
C SER A 704 45.00 8.49 -35.24
N THR A 705 44.04 9.22 -35.83
CA THR A 705 43.16 8.95 -36.99
C THR A 705 42.81 7.53 -37.47
N LYS A 706 41.48 7.40 -37.63
CA LYS A 706 40.66 6.80 -38.70
C LYS A 706 40.33 5.30 -38.69
N GLU A 707 39.01 5.11 -38.65
CA GLU A 707 38.19 4.05 -39.24
C GLU A 707 38.48 2.62 -38.78
N THR A 708 37.63 2.10 -37.89
CA THR A 708 36.59 1.11 -38.24
C THR A 708 35.86 0.59 -37.00
N ALA A 709 34.58 0.27 -37.20
CA ALA A 709 33.70 -0.55 -36.37
C ALA A 709 33.20 0.06 -35.04
N GLU A 710 32.09 0.79 -35.14
CA GLU A 710 31.16 1.01 -34.02
C GLU A 710 30.61 -0.34 -33.53
N ALA A 711 31.16 -0.84 -32.42
CA ALA A 711 30.56 -1.92 -31.67
C ALA A 711 29.50 -1.35 -30.72
N GLU A 712 28.26 -1.21 -31.21
CA GLU A 712 27.10 -0.97 -30.35
C GLU A 712 26.86 -2.15 -29.40
N VAL A 713 27.15 -1.98 -28.11
CA VAL A 713 26.67 -2.91 -27.06
C VAL A 713 25.53 -2.23 -26.30
N LYS A 714 24.32 -2.33 -26.85
CA LYS A 714 23.06 -1.93 -26.18
C LYS A 714 22.62 -3.05 -25.23
N VAL A 715 22.55 -2.76 -23.92
CA VAL A 715 21.90 -3.67 -22.95
C VAL A 715 20.38 -3.57 -23.15
N LYS A 716 19.79 -4.56 -23.84
CA LYS A 716 18.34 -4.67 -24.05
C LYS A 716 17.67 -5.17 -22.77
N LEU A 717 17.13 -4.27 -21.95
CA LEU A 717 16.22 -4.62 -20.86
C LEU A 717 14.79 -4.69 -21.41
N GLU A 718 14.30 -5.90 -21.69
CA GLU A 718 12.87 -6.10 -21.97
C GLU A 718 12.07 -5.88 -20.67
N ILE A 719 11.15 -4.92 -20.70
CA ILE A 719 10.25 -4.59 -19.59
C ILE A 719 8.83 -4.96 -20.02
N ASP A 720 8.27 -6.01 -19.42
CA ASP A 720 6.86 -6.36 -19.59
C ASP A 720 5.96 -5.33 -18.89
N GLY A 721 5.15 -4.63 -19.68
CA GLY A 721 3.93 -3.94 -19.26
C GLY A 721 2.86 -4.18 -20.33
N GLY A 722 1.82 -4.96 -20.02
CA GLY A 722 0.70 -5.22 -20.95
C GLY A 722 -0.16 -3.97 -21.21
N PRO A 723 -1.37 -4.06 -21.80
CA PRO A 723 -1.98 -5.14 -22.58
C PRO A 723 -1.85 -4.96 -24.11
N ASP A 724 -1.20 -3.90 -24.58
CA ASP A 724 -1.07 -3.58 -26.01
C ASP A 724 0.39 -3.69 -26.48
N GLY A 725 0.83 -4.93 -26.75
CA GLY A 725 1.98 -5.22 -27.61
C GLY A 725 3.38 -4.90 -27.06
N ALA A 726 4.33 -5.79 -27.34
CA ALA A 726 5.74 -5.50 -27.17
C ALA A 726 6.13 -4.27 -28.01
N GLY A 727 6.56 -3.19 -27.36
CA GLY A 727 7.12 -2.01 -28.00
C GLY A 727 8.61 -1.89 -27.69
N VAL A 728 9.46 -2.03 -28.70
CA VAL A 728 10.87 -1.68 -28.63
C VAL A 728 10.97 -0.19 -28.96
N LEU A 729 11.36 0.65 -27.99
CA LEU A 729 11.87 2.00 -28.31
C LEU A 729 13.32 1.82 -28.77
N LEU A 730 13.50 1.56 -30.07
CA LEU A 730 14.78 1.79 -30.74
C LEU A 730 14.89 3.31 -30.91
N ALA A 731 15.82 3.93 -30.20
CA ALA A 731 16.36 5.19 -30.67
C ALA A 731 17.34 4.83 -31.81
N ASN A 732 16.86 4.89 -33.05
CA ASN A 732 17.75 5.11 -34.19
C ASN A 732 17.84 6.63 -34.38
N GLU A 733 19.06 7.16 -34.37
CA GLU A 733 19.35 8.59 -34.65
C GLU A 733 18.85 9.04 -36.04
N GLU A 734 18.58 8.08 -36.94
CA GLU A 734 18.22 8.34 -38.33
C GLU A 734 16.74 8.80 -38.48
N GLU A 735 15.81 8.37 -37.61
CA GLU A 735 14.40 8.78 -37.70
C GLU A 735 14.11 10.16 -37.06
N MET A 736 15.07 10.76 -36.32
CA MET A 736 14.94 12.11 -35.78
C MET A 736 15.52 13.21 -36.70
N ARG A 737 16.28 12.85 -37.74
CA ARG A 737 16.84 13.84 -38.70
C ARG A 737 15.90 14.20 -39.85
N ASP A 738 14.97 13.31 -40.21
CA ASP A 738 14.09 13.53 -41.37
C ASP A 738 12.81 14.33 -41.06
N ALA A 739 12.69 14.91 -39.87
CA ALA A 739 11.50 15.65 -39.45
C ALA A 739 11.72 17.14 -39.18
N VAL A 740 12.78 17.80 -39.69
CA VAL A 740 12.81 19.26 -39.80
C VAL A 740 13.71 19.69 -40.98
N ILE A 741 13.10 20.00 -42.12
CA ILE A 741 13.34 21.16 -43.01
C ILE A 741 12.55 20.88 -44.30
N LYS A 742 11.45 21.62 -44.48
CA LYS A 742 11.10 22.23 -45.77
C LYS A 742 10.14 23.38 -45.49
N SER A 743 10.73 24.56 -45.39
CA SER A 743 10.08 25.84 -45.59
C SER A 743 9.53 25.94 -47.02
N GLU A 744 8.43 26.67 -47.15
CA GLU A 744 7.71 27.12 -48.36
C GLU A 744 8.67 27.58 -49.49
N ASP A 745 8.39 27.50 -50.80
CA ASP A 745 7.22 27.99 -51.54
C ASP A 745 7.25 27.45 -53.02
N PRO A 746 6.56 27.99 -54.07
CA PRO A 746 5.66 27.23 -54.94
C PRO A 746 6.15 27.01 -56.39
N GLU A 747 5.43 26.13 -57.11
CA GLU A 747 5.38 25.99 -58.59
C GLU A 747 6.62 25.47 -59.37
N GLU A 748 6.28 24.85 -60.52
CA GLU A 748 7.09 24.45 -61.67
C GLU A 748 7.83 23.09 -61.70
N LYS A 749 7.11 22.11 -62.28
CA LYS A 749 7.45 21.30 -63.48
C LYS A 749 8.92 20.95 -63.80
N ARG A 750 9.05 19.69 -64.29
CA ARG A 750 10.05 19.14 -65.25
C ARG A 750 11.47 18.94 -64.69
N THR A 751 12.28 17.95 -65.03
CA THR A 751 12.28 16.68 -65.80
C THR A 751 13.68 16.11 -65.58
N ASP A 752 13.82 14.77 -65.64
CA ASP A 752 15.01 13.99 -66.01
C ASP A 752 16.38 14.37 -65.43
N TRP A 753 16.98 13.45 -64.66
CA TRP A 753 18.21 12.67 -64.98
C TRP A 753 18.65 11.87 -63.76
#